data_AF-A0A7W1RMI8-F1
#
_entry.id   AF-A0A7W1RMI8-F1
#
_cell.length_a   1.000
_cell.length_b   1.000
_cell.length_c   1.000
_cell.angle_alpha   90.00
_cell.angle_beta   90.00
_cell.angle_gamma   90.00
#
_symmetry.space_group_name_H-M   'P 1'
#
loop_
_entity.id
_entity.type
_entity.pdbx_description
1 polymer ?
#
loop_
_entity_poly.entity_id
_entity_poly.type
_entity_poly.pdbx_seq_one_letter_code
_entity_poly.pdbx_strand_id
1 'polypeptide(L)'
;MSDIATELTAAGYYVGIVTYRLAPCGLIDGQACYLDDANSGRAPSQALDIEAEIRALRADPNCTGKKIGVLGGSAGGSHAAYAAFDTRTSTTWPFWNATYRADATVCLSGNYSFPDRTPESYTPNPLPDFISLVENYTNTGNLTTQKQLSPLYLVTAPTQSVPSKPILFVNSRRDPMPYHQIVDAICTLQSVGLSEANGDFKTLTVPGSDHAFEYWDKWDGVNVGPTQLVRGMLLLSSMRTSSHRLIRTDSKTFFMKANMISSFGVRAPSTSRFAAAFVACFLLCVPSINAIYAASGTWILNPVNNDWNTAANWSSNTVPGALDTATFDTSNETQIVVSGGGSVDGIVFSSSADAYQITAPPGQFLVLNDLSINNESAEPQSFVAATDISGNSGAVQLMDGATWGSPVILTAEAPVVSGGLSAVILFIDFADAGNSTVINKGGVISGGAGGLTVFYDDATAATATITNAAGTVSGAGGGETAFTFESGGETATGGDSVITSGGATVEGAGGGVTLFGSPATAGNATLIAEGGLNGGDGGSIRFESTSKGGTARIRIFGNGSLNISAHSGGGVLTTGSLEGDGQVFLGSRNLTLGSNNLNTTFSGVIQDSGSLTKIGTGTLTLSGSNTYAGGTTISAGTLRANNTTGSGTGSRAIRVLAGTLGGKGIISGPVTVGTGSGAGAFLAPSAAERRPLRLTIQSPLSFKSDGTYTYKLNTQRSAADQVVASGVTIETGARFDFRAIGDRRLSVGQVFTAISNTSATPISGTFVNLADGSTFSAGRNNYQVSYTGGDGNDFTLTVAP
;
A
#
# COMPACT_ATOMS: atom_id res chain seq x y z
N MET A 1 23.65 -11.63 22.99
CA MET A 1 25.01 -11.07 23.33
C MET A 1 26.14 -12.10 23.17
N SER A 2 26.11 -13.25 23.87
CA SER A 2 27.16 -14.30 23.84
C SER A 2 27.44 -14.88 22.46
N ASP A 3 26.42 -14.87 21.61
CA ASP A 3 26.33 -15.80 20.49
C ASP A 3 27.05 -15.22 19.27
N ILE A 4 26.91 -13.91 18.99
CA ILE A 4 27.69 -13.18 17.99
C ILE A 4 29.20 -13.29 18.26
N ALA A 5 29.64 -13.21 19.52
CA ALA A 5 31.05 -13.38 19.86
C ALA A 5 31.55 -14.81 19.60
N THR A 6 30.67 -15.80 19.81
CA THR A 6 30.93 -17.21 19.49
C THR A 6 30.99 -17.43 17.97
N GLU A 7 30.07 -16.84 17.19
CA GLU A 7 30.04 -16.92 15.72
C GLU A 7 31.23 -16.22 15.08
N LEU A 8 31.60 -15.01 15.53
CA LEU A 8 32.79 -14.31 15.05
C LEU A 8 34.07 -15.08 15.36
N THR A 9 34.15 -15.72 16.54
CA THR A 9 35.27 -16.62 16.88
C THR A 9 35.29 -17.86 15.98
N ALA A 10 34.13 -18.45 15.68
CA ALA A 10 34.00 -19.58 14.75
C ALA A 10 34.35 -19.20 13.29
N ALA A 11 34.09 -17.95 12.89
CA ALA A 11 34.52 -17.35 11.62
C ALA A 11 36.01 -16.94 11.60
N GLY A 12 36.77 -17.23 12.66
CA GLY A 12 38.22 -17.03 12.73
C GLY A 12 38.67 -15.63 13.17
N TYR A 13 37.78 -14.79 13.67
CA TYR A 13 38.13 -13.49 14.27
C TYR A 13 38.59 -13.66 15.72
N TYR A 14 39.50 -12.80 16.16
CA TYR A 14 39.78 -12.60 17.59
C TYR A 14 38.82 -11.52 18.12
N VAL A 15 38.06 -11.84 19.16
CA VAL A 15 36.91 -11.02 19.61
C VAL A 15 37.09 -10.56 21.04
N GLY A 16 37.10 -9.24 21.25
CA GLY A 16 36.89 -8.61 22.56
C GLY A 16 35.45 -8.10 22.69
N ILE A 17 34.89 -8.14 23.91
CA ILE A 17 33.54 -7.62 24.21
C ILE A 17 33.69 -6.43 25.17
N VAL A 18 33.29 -5.23 24.73
CA VAL A 18 33.39 -4.04 25.57
C VAL A 18 32.16 -3.87 26.46
N THR A 19 32.28 -4.26 27.73
CA THR A 19 31.33 -3.89 28.79
C THR A 19 31.61 -2.44 29.22
N TYR A 20 31.18 -1.48 28.40
CA TYR A 20 31.33 -0.05 28.69
C TYR A 20 30.42 0.42 29.84
N ARG A 21 30.76 1.54 30.47
CA ARG A 21 30.01 2.09 31.61
C ARG A 21 28.62 2.57 31.18
N LEU A 22 27.56 1.88 31.60
CA LEU A 22 26.18 2.32 31.34
C LEU A 22 25.90 3.70 31.97
N ALA A 23 25.00 4.46 31.34
CA ALA A 23 24.59 5.78 31.81
C ALA A 23 23.78 5.68 33.13
N PRO A 24 23.64 6.77 33.91
CA PRO A 24 23.08 6.71 35.26
C PRO A 24 21.59 6.38 35.28
N CYS A 25 21.16 5.82 36.41
CA CYS A 25 19.81 5.32 36.64
C CYS A 25 18.76 6.45 36.83
N GLY A 26 17.47 6.07 36.70
CA GLY A 26 16.35 6.88 37.22
C GLY A 26 15.84 8.01 36.33
N LEU A 27 16.30 8.12 35.08
CA LEU A 27 15.70 9.02 34.07
C LEU A 27 14.82 8.29 33.04
N ILE A 28 14.87 6.96 32.98
CA ILE A 28 14.12 6.11 32.05
C ILE A 28 13.62 4.89 32.83
N ASP A 29 12.35 4.55 32.70
CA ASP A 29 11.75 3.39 33.37
C ASP A 29 12.36 2.08 32.83
N GLY A 30 12.67 1.15 33.74
CA GLY A 30 13.26 -0.15 33.40
C GLY A 30 14.74 -0.12 32.97
N GLN A 31 15.40 1.04 32.98
CA GLN A 31 16.80 1.17 32.53
C GLN A 31 17.77 0.24 33.30
N ALA A 32 18.52 -0.58 32.56
CA ALA A 32 19.56 -1.44 33.12
C ALA A 32 20.73 -0.61 33.70
N CYS A 33 21.20 -1.01 34.88
CA CYS A 33 22.20 -0.28 35.67
C CYS A 33 23.36 -1.22 36.04
N TYR A 34 24.60 -0.72 35.99
CA TYR A 34 25.79 -1.54 36.28
C TYR A 34 26.79 -0.90 37.28
N LEU A 35 26.61 0.39 37.63
CA LEU A 35 27.46 1.15 38.55
C LEU A 35 26.62 2.20 39.28
N ASP A 36 26.75 2.29 40.61
CA ASP A 36 25.95 3.19 41.47
C ASP A 36 26.45 4.66 41.50
N ASP A 37 27.18 5.11 40.46
CA ASP A 37 27.67 6.49 40.33
C ASP A 37 26.75 7.32 39.40
N ALA A 38 26.14 8.36 39.96
CA ALA A 38 25.25 9.30 39.27
C ALA A 38 25.88 10.08 38.10
N ASN A 39 27.20 9.99 37.91
CA ASN A 39 27.94 10.60 36.80
C ASN A 39 28.58 9.58 35.84
N SER A 40 28.59 8.29 36.18
CA SER A 40 29.21 7.25 35.36
C SER A 40 28.50 7.09 34.00
N GLY A 41 29.25 6.74 32.96
CA GLY A 41 28.70 6.40 31.65
C GLY A 41 28.14 7.57 30.83
N ARG A 42 28.13 8.80 31.37
CA ARG A 42 27.78 10.02 30.61
C ARG A 42 28.90 10.45 29.67
N ALA A 43 28.53 11.10 28.58
CA ALA A 43 29.41 11.65 27.54
C ALA A 43 30.58 12.52 28.09
N PRO A 44 31.87 12.31 27.71
CA PRO A 44 32.76 11.21 27.13
C PRO A 44 32.28 9.77 27.89
N SER A 45 33.01 9.28 28.91
CA SER A 45 32.94 7.92 29.48
C SER A 45 32.94 6.77 28.45
N GLN A 46 31.78 6.37 27.91
CA GLN A 46 31.59 5.16 27.10
C GLN A 46 32.53 5.07 25.88
N ALA A 47 32.74 6.16 25.15
CA ALA A 47 33.68 6.15 24.02
C ALA A 47 35.16 5.98 24.44
N LEU A 48 35.53 6.34 25.67
CA LEU A 48 36.88 6.06 26.20
C LEU A 48 37.05 4.59 26.60
N ASP A 49 35.98 3.94 27.06
CA ASP A 49 36.03 2.50 27.42
C ASP A 49 36.30 1.67 26.16
N ILE A 50 35.69 2.06 25.02
CA ILE A 50 35.89 1.42 23.72
C ILE A 50 37.26 1.77 23.11
N GLU A 51 37.75 3.01 23.28
CA GLU A 51 39.14 3.34 22.91
C GLU A 51 40.15 2.55 23.76
N ALA A 52 39.87 2.34 25.05
CA ALA A 52 40.73 1.57 25.95
C ALA A 52 40.84 0.10 25.52
N GLU A 53 39.74 -0.54 25.12
CA GLU A 53 39.79 -1.91 24.57
C GLU A 53 40.57 -1.97 23.26
N ILE A 54 40.37 -1.02 22.34
CA ILE A 54 41.11 -1.00 21.07
C ILE A 54 42.61 -0.75 21.32
N ARG A 55 42.97 0.02 22.35
CA ARG A 55 44.37 0.15 22.81
C ARG A 55 44.91 -1.15 23.40
N ALA A 56 44.11 -1.90 24.16
CA ALA A 56 44.49 -3.21 24.69
C ALA A 56 44.71 -4.24 23.56
N LEU A 57 43.77 -4.35 22.62
CA LEU A 57 43.88 -5.18 21.42
C LEU A 57 45.08 -4.78 20.54
N ARG A 58 45.41 -3.48 20.43
CA ARG A 58 46.64 -3.01 19.75
C ARG A 58 47.94 -3.37 20.48
N ALA A 59 47.88 -3.67 21.78
CA ALA A 59 49.02 -4.07 22.60
C ALA A 59 49.13 -5.61 22.75
N ASP A 60 48.10 -6.37 22.40
CA ASP A 60 48.11 -7.83 22.48
C ASP A 60 49.04 -8.46 21.42
N PRO A 61 50.01 -9.32 21.80
CA PRO A 61 50.88 -10.02 20.86
C PRO A 61 50.16 -10.81 19.77
N ASN A 62 48.99 -11.39 20.07
CA ASN A 62 48.17 -12.18 19.13
C ASN A 62 47.53 -11.29 18.04
N CYS A 63 47.27 -10.02 18.37
CA CYS A 63 46.71 -9.01 17.47
C CYS A 63 47.78 -8.17 16.75
N THR A 64 49.07 -8.40 17.01
CA THR A 64 50.17 -7.62 16.40
C THR A 64 50.13 -7.71 14.87
N GLY A 65 50.05 -6.54 14.22
CA GLY A 65 49.96 -6.42 12.75
C GLY A 65 48.58 -6.78 12.14
N LYS A 66 47.58 -7.12 12.96
CA LYS A 66 46.21 -7.42 12.49
C LYS A 66 45.40 -6.14 12.23
N LYS A 67 44.18 -6.33 11.71
CA LYS A 67 43.17 -5.28 11.53
C LYS A 67 42.12 -5.42 12.63
N ILE A 68 41.70 -4.30 13.20
CA ILE A 68 40.72 -4.24 14.29
C ILE A 68 39.44 -3.61 13.73
N GLY A 69 38.36 -4.39 13.68
CA GLY A 69 37.02 -3.90 13.39
C GLY A 69 36.30 -3.49 14.68
N VAL A 70 35.30 -2.61 14.55
CA VAL A 70 34.34 -2.32 15.64
C VAL A 70 32.92 -2.52 15.10
N LEU A 71 32.17 -3.41 15.74
CA LEU A 71 30.75 -3.65 15.50
C LEU A 71 29.96 -3.15 16.70
N GLY A 72 28.86 -2.42 16.44
CA GLY A 72 27.94 -2.01 17.49
C GLY A 72 26.55 -1.73 16.91
N GLY A 73 25.52 -1.98 17.72
CA GLY A 73 24.12 -1.72 17.35
C GLY A 73 23.38 -0.82 18.34
N SER A 74 22.32 -0.15 17.90
CA SER A 74 21.60 0.88 18.65
C SER A 74 22.56 1.96 19.16
N ALA A 75 22.52 2.34 20.45
CA ALA A 75 23.52 3.21 21.08
C ALA A 75 24.98 2.71 20.91
N GLY A 76 25.21 1.41 20.75
CA GLY A 76 26.52 0.86 20.37
C GLY A 76 26.96 1.22 18.94
N GLY A 77 26.02 1.41 18.01
CA GLY A 77 26.28 1.87 16.64
C GLY A 77 26.79 3.31 16.60
N SER A 78 26.28 4.19 17.48
CA SER A 78 26.87 5.53 17.71
C SER A 78 28.34 5.46 18.12
N HIS A 79 28.70 4.45 18.91
CA HIS A 79 30.07 4.26 19.37
C HIS A 79 30.99 3.62 18.32
N ALA A 80 30.46 2.73 17.48
CA ALA A 80 31.15 2.26 16.27
C ALA A 80 31.42 3.43 15.30
N ALA A 81 30.53 4.43 15.21
CA ALA A 81 30.78 5.66 14.45
C ALA A 81 31.89 6.53 15.07
N TYR A 82 31.90 6.76 16.40
CA TYR A 82 33.02 7.47 17.07
C TYR A 82 34.39 6.80 16.80
N ALA A 83 34.44 5.47 16.78
CA ALA A 83 35.69 4.72 16.57
C ALA A 83 36.29 4.84 15.15
N ALA A 84 35.54 5.37 14.19
CA ALA A 84 35.98 5.61 12.81
C ALA A 84 36.48 7.05 12.57
N PHE A 85 35.76 8.05 13.06
CA PHE A 85 35.97 9.46 12.72
C PHE A 85 37.28 10.06 13.30
N ASP A 86 37.73 11.19 12.75
CA ASP A 86 39.03 11.81 13.07
C ASP A 86 38.89 13.18 13.72
N THR A 87 39.79 13.52 14.62
CA THR A 87 39.93 14.88 15.18
C THR A 87 41.36 15.20 15.57
N ARG A 88 41.70 16.49 15.54
CA ARG A 88 43.08 16.98 15.56
C ARG A 88 43.67 17.02 16.98
N THR A 89 44.66 16.18 17.23
CA THR A 89 45.86 16.51 18.03
C THR A 89 45.67 17.07 19.47
N SER A 90 44.56 16.79 20.17
CA SER A 90 44.29 17.32 21.52
C SER A 90 43.36 16.42 22.36
N THR A 91 43.16 16.73 23.65
CA THR A 91 43.04 15.70 24.71
C THR A 91 41.65 15.42 25.36
N THR A 92 40.55 16.09 24.98
CA THR A 92 39.17 15.82 25.52
C THR A 92 38.09 16.42 24.62
N TRP A 93 36.91 15.84 24.32
CA TRP A 93 36.29 14.49 24.40
C TRP A 93 35.15 14.54 23.34
N PRO A 94 34.98 13.65 22.31
CA PRO A 94 35.74 12.44 21.94
C PRO A 94 36.77 12.72 20.85
N PHE A 95 38.00 13.02 21.24
CA PHE A 95 39.06 13.27 20.28
C PHE A 95 40.02 12.08 20.19
N TRP A 96 39.63 11.11 19.35
CA TRP A 96 40.33 9.84 19.13
C TRP A 96 41.69 10.07 18.47
N ASN A 97 42.75 9.55 19.09
CA ASN A 97 44.08 9.55 18.48
C ASN A 97 44.07 8.65 17.23
N ALA A 98 44.57 9.16 16.09
CA ALA A 98 44.69 8.42 14.83
C ALA A 98 45.42 7.06 14.95
N THR A 99 46.27 6.90 15.97
CA THR A 99 47.00 5.67 16.29
C THR A 99 46.12 4.55 16.89
N TYR A 100 44.91 4.87 17.38
CA TYR A 100 44.05 3.97 18.18
C TYR A 100 42.65 3.76 17.60
N ARG A 101 42.40 4.10 16.34
CA ARG A 101 41.09 3.92 15.70
C ARG A 101 40.82 2.50 15.22
N ALA A 102 39.57 2.24 14.85
CA ALA A 102 39.22 1.06 14.07
C ALA A 102 39.87 1.12 12.66
N ASP A 103 40.08 -0.04 12.04
CA ASP A 103 40.50 -0.14 10.64
C ASP A 103 39.31 -0.16 9.65
N ALA A 104 38.13 -0.53 10.16
CA ALA A 104 36.79 -0.48 9.55
C ALA A 104 35.71 -0.59 10.66
N THR A 105 34.48 -0.12 10.44
CA THR A 105 33.40 -0.22 11.45
C THR A 105 32.05 -0.62 10.86
N VAL A 106 31.18 -1.18 11.70
CA VAL A 106 29.80 -1.56 11.38
C VAL A 106 28.87 -0.95 12.42
N CYS A 107 27.92 -0.14 11.96
CA CYS A 107 26.97 0.58 12.80
C CYS A 107 25.54 0.11 12.48
N LEU A 108 24.93 -0.66 13.37
CA LEU A 108 23.53 -1.13 13.23
C LEU A 108 22.59 -0.12 13.92
N SER A 109 21.72 0.59 13.18
CA SER A 109 20.73 1.53 13.72
C SER A 109 21.27 2.51 14.79
N GLY A 110 22.43 3.12 14.50
CA GLY A 110 23.08 4.05 15.41
C GLY A 110 22.49 5.45 15.38
N ASN A 111 22.58 6.16 16.52
CA ASN A 111 22.26 7.57 16.61
C ASN A 111 23.50 8.40 16.23
N TYR A 112 23.42 9.16 15.15
CA TYR A 112 24.54 9.90 14.56
C TYR A 112 24.41 11.43 14.76
N SER A 113 23.18 11.92 14.96
CA SER A 113 22.80 13.33 15.09
C SER A 113 21.88 13.53 16.31
N PHE A 114 22.44 13.76 17.50
CA PHE A 114 21.66 13.95 18.72
C PHE A 114 20.68 15.15 18.75
N PRO A 115 20.88 16.28 18.03
CA PRO A 115 19.92 17.39 18.05
C PRO A 115 18.77 17.22 17.04
N ASP A 116 18.82 16.22 16.14
CA ASP A 116 17.71 15.90 15.24
C ASP A 116 16.55 15.33 16.07
N ARG A 117 15.36 15.92 15.88
CA ARG A 117 14.11 15.54 16.52
C ARG A 117 12.99 15.43 15.49
N THR A 118 13.33 15.00 14.28
CA THR A 118 12.35 14.76 13.20
C THR A 118 11.34 13.71 13.66
N PRO A 119 10.02 14.00 13.65
CA PRO A 119 9.01 13.01 13.99
C PRO A 119 8.93 11.91 12.93
N GLU A 120 8.89 10.66 13.38
CA GLU A 120 8.49 9.53 12.54
C GLU A 120 7.00 9.61 12.15
N SER A 121 6.67 8.99 11.03
CA SER A 121 5.29 8.78 10.57
C SER A 121 4.58 7.60 11.23
N TYR A 122 5.29 6.84 12.09
CA TYR A 122 4.80 5.62 12.73
C TYR A 122 4.04 5.90 14.03
N THR A 123 3.26 4.91 14.49
CA THR A 123 2.48 5.00 15.75
C THR A 123 2.55 3.68 16.54
N PRO A 124 2.96 3.68 17.82
CA PRO A 124 3.36 4.82 18.64
C PRO A 124 4.63 5.52 18.12
N ASN A 125 4.78 6.80 18.46
CA ASN A 125 5.94 7.61 18.07
C ASN A 125 7.01 7.52 19.18
N PRO A 126 8.22 7.00 18.89
CA PRO A 126 9.28 6.74 19.87
C PRO A 126 10.21 7.95 20.11
N LEU A 127 10.01 9.08 19.41
CA LEU A 127 10.78 10.32 19.61
C LEU A 127 10.89 10.77 21.10
N PRO A 128 9.88 10.61 21.97
CA PRO A 128 10.02 10.93 23.41
C PRO A 128 11.10 10.07 24.12
N ASP A 129 11.21 8.80 23.74
CA ASP A 129 12.15 7.85 24.34
C ASP A 129 13.57 8.11 23.81
N PHE A 130 13.71 8.38 22.51
CA PHE A 130 14.96 8.86 21.90
C PHE A 130 15.47 10.14 22.59
N ILE A 131 14.61 11.14 22.80
CA ILE A 131 14.97 12.37 23.51
C ILE A 131 15.47 12.07 24.93
N SER A 132 14.78 11.18 25.65
CA SER A 132 15.12 10.80 27.02
C SER A 132 16.47 10.06 27.11
N LEU A 133 16.75 9.16 26.15
CA LEU A 133 18.04 8.48 26.01
C LEU A 133 19.19 9.45 25.74
N VAL A 134 19.01 10.38 24.79
CA VAL A 134 20.00 11.40 24.44
C VAL A 134 20.25 12.36 25.61
N GLU A 135 19.20 12.82 26.29
CA GLU A 135 19.32 13.76 27.42
C GLU A 135 19.98 13.11 28.64
N ASN A 136 19.76 11.81 28.90
CA ASN A 136 20.52 11.08 29.92
C ASN A 136 22.00 10.92 29.52
N TYR A 137 22.30 10.45 28.31
CA TYR A 137 23.68 10.24 27.87
C TYR A 137 24.51 11.54 27.85
N THR A 138 23.93 12.64 27.36
CA THR A 138 24.60 13.94 27.22
C THR A 138 24.51 14.84 28.46
N ASN A 139 23.71 14.46 29.46
CA ASN A 139 23.44 15.23 30.69
C ASN A 139 22.84 16.64 30.44
N THR A 140 22.17 16.84 29.31
CA THR A 140 21.61 18.15 28.95
C THR A 140 20.56 18.07 27.84
N GLY A 141 19.50 18.87 27.96
CA GLY A 141 18.54 19.15 26.87
C GLY A 141 19.00 20.24 25.89
N ASN A 142 20.22 20.78 26.04
CA ASN A 142 20.72 21.83 25.16
C ASN A 142 21.15 21.26 23.81
N LEU A 143 20.37 21.53 22.75
CA LEU A 143 20.62 21.04 21.39
C LEU A 143 22.02 21.41 20.85
N THR A 144 22.58 22.56 21.22
CA THR A 144 23.93 22.96 20.79
C THR A 144 25.00 22.09 21.44
N THR A 145 24.84 21.78 22.73
CA THR A 145 25.74 20.87 23.44
C THR A 145 25.55 19.41 22.96
N GLN A 146 24.31 18.96 22.78
CA GLN A 146 23.99 17.65 22.16
C GLN A 146 24.65 17.52 20.78
N LYS A 147 24.59 18.57 19.95
CA LYS A 147 25.29 18.60 18.66
C LYS A 147 26.80 18.45 18.83
N GLN A 148 27.43 19.21 19.72
CA GLN A 148 28.87 19.10 19.99
C GLN A 148 29.32 17.72 20.51
N LEU A 149 28.40 16.93 21.06
CA LEU A 149 28.63 15.58 21.57
C LEU A 149 28.28 14.47 20.57
N SER A 150 27.69 14.79 19.40
CA SER A 150 27.20 13.81 18.41
C SER A 150 28.33 13.20 17.56
N PRO A 151 28.22 11.94 17.07
CA PRO A 151 29.21 11.34 16.18
C PRO A 151 29.54 12.20 14.94
N LEU A 152 28.53 12.76 14.27
CA LEU A 152 28.73 13.57 13.06
C LEU A 152 29.42 14.92 13.33
N TYR A 153 29.49 15.38 14.57
CA TYR A 153 30.24 16.60 14.92
C TYR A 153 31.77 16.42 14.81
N LEU A 154 32.26 15.18 14.74
CA LEU A 154 33.67 14.92 14.45
C LEU A 154 34.01 15.16 12.96
N VAL A 155 33.01 15.19 12.08
CA VAL A 155 33.17 15.36 10.62
C VAL A 155 33.23 16.86 10.27
N THR A 156 34.40 17.49 10.43
CA THR A 156 34.56 18.96 10.33
C THR A 156 35.40 19.45 9.14
N ALA A 157 34.70 20.07 8.18
CA ALA A 157 35.19 20.96 7.13
C ALA A 157 36.10 20.36 6.02
N PRO A 158 35.98 20.80 4.75
CA PRO A 158 36.55 20.15 3.56
C PRO A 158 38.08 20.35 3.36
N THR A 159 38.81 20.72 4.41
CA THR A 159 40.28 20.89 4.38
C THR A 159 41.01 19.93 5.32
N GLN A 160 40.28 19.02 5.98
CA GLN A 160 40.84 18.07 6.92
C GLN A 160 40.95 16.68 6.27
N SER A 161 42.15 16.09 6.25
CA SER A 161 42.39 14.73 5.76
C SER A 161 41.87 13.70 6.76
N VAL A 162 40.55 13.46 6.73
CA VAL A 162 39.81 12.48 7.54
C VAL A 162 39.58 11.22 6.67
N PRO A 163 39.84 10.00 7.18
CA PRO A 163 40.47 8.99 6.34
C PRO A 163 39.54 7.98 5.68
N SER A 164 40.06 7.33 4.63
CA SER A 164 39.52 6.14 3.96
C SER A 164 39.55 4.89 4.85
N LYS A 165 38.70 4.89 5.88
CA LYS A 165 38.42 3.80 6.83
C LYS A 165 36.95 3.39 6.63
N PRO A 166 36.66 2.25 5.98
CA PRO A 166 35.30 1.96 5.54
C PRO A 166 34.35 1.76 6.71
N ILE A 167 33.19 2.41 6.60
CA ILE A 167 32.06 2.32 7.54
C ILE A 167 30.91 1.63 6.83
N LEU A 168 30.35 0.57 7.41
CA LEU A 168 29.07 0.00 6.97
C LEU A 168 27.96 0.49 7.91
N PHE A 169 27.02 1.26 7.38
CA PHE A 169 25.77 1.58 8.05
C PHE A 169 24.72 0.52 7.71
N VAL A 170 24.14 -0.11 8.73
CA VAL A 170 23.02 -1.05 8.58
C VAL A 170 21.83 -0.48 9.34
N ASN A 171 20.70 -0.27 8.67
CA ASN A 171 19.51 0.36 9.26
C ASN A 171 18.29 -0.51 8.97
N SER A 172 17.12 -0.18 9.51
CA SER A 172 15.84 -0.83 9.13
C SER A 172 14.82 0.19 8.61
N ARG A 173 13.74 -0.28 7.97
CA ARG A 173 12.67 0.59 7.47
C ARG A 173 11.66 1.06 8.54
N ARG A 174 11.51 0.33 9.65
CA ARG A 174 10.62 0.69 10.79
C ARG A 174 11.36 1.16 12.04
N ASP A 175 12.61 1.58 11.86
CA ASP A 175 13.54 1.97 12.93
C ASP A 175 12.93 3.04 13.88
N PRO A 176 12.84 2.80 15.21
CA PRO A 176 12.34 3.77 16.18
C PRO A 176 13.35 4.87 16.54
N MET A 177 14.47 4.92 15.83
CA MET A 177 15.41 6.04 15.85
C MET A 177 15.05 6.99 14.69
N PRO A 178 14.98 8.32 14.91
CA PRO A 178 14.45 9.26 13.93
C PRO A 178 14.98 9.04 12.51
N TYR A 179 14.08 8.89 11.54
CA TYR A 179 14.39 8.50 10.16
C TYR A 179 15.54 9.30 9.50
N HIS A 180 15.71 10.57 9.88
CA HIS A 180 16.79 11.41 9.36
C HIS A 180 18.20 11.09 9.91
N GLN A 181 18.38 10.28 10.96
CA GLN A 181 19.70 9.94 11.50
C GLN A 181 20.69 9.45 10.42
N ILE A 182 20.24 8.52 9.56
CA ILE A 182 21.07 7.99 8.45
C ILE A 182 21.22 9.00 7.30
N VAL A 183 20.19 9.81 7.04
CA VAL A 183 20.22 10.84 5.99
C VAL A 183 21.23 11.94 6.34
N ASP A 184 21.18 12.44 7.58
CA ASP A 184 22.17 13.36 8.17
C ASP A 184 23.58 12.77 8.06
N ALA A 185 23.76 11.47 8.32
CA ALA A 185 25.07 10.81 8.24
C ALA A 185 25.61 10.75 6.81
N ILE A 186 24.82 10.27 5.84
CA ILE A 186 25.19 10.20 4.43
C ILE A 186 25.52 11.61 3.90
N CYS A 187 24.65 12.58 4.11
CA CYS A 187 24.86 13.96 3.64
C CYS A 187 26.08 14.62 4.30
N THR A 188 26.32 14.35 5.59
CA THR A 188 27.51 14.89 6.28
C THR A 188 28.80 14.30 5.74
N LEU A 189 28.87 12.99 5.49
CA LEU A 189 30.05 12.33 4.90
C LEU A 189 30.30 12.79 3.45
N GLN A 190 29.24 12.92 2.65
CA GLN A 190 29.32 13.47 1.30
C GLN A 190 29.79 14.94 1.31
N SER A 191 29.40 15.74 2.31
CA SER A 191 29.80 17.16 2.42
C SER A 191 31.32 17.37 2.62
N VAL A 192 32.05 16.34 3.06
CA VAL A 192 33.52 16.34 3.15
C VAL A 192 34.21 15.51 2.05
N GLY A 193 33.45 15.05 1.04
CA GLY A 193 33.97 14.40 -0.17
C GLY A 193 34.14 12.88 -0.10
N LEU A 194 33.60 12.22 0.93
CA LEU A 194 33.57 10.75 1.02
C LEU A 194 32.41 10.19 0.18
N SER A 195 32.57 9.02 -0.44
CA SER A 195 31.50 8.40 -1.22
C SER A 195 31.45 6.87 -1.17
N GLU A 196 30.24 6.34 -1.39
CA GLU A 196 29.98 4.91 -1.49
C GLU A 196 30.62 4.28 -2.75
N ALA A 197 30.70 5.05 -3.85
CA ALA A 197 31.40 4.63 -5.08
C ALA A 197 32.91 4.42 -4.88
N ASN A 198 33.53 5.16 -3.95
CA ASN A 198 34.94 4.95 -3.56
C ASN A 198 35.14 3.82 -2.53
N GLY A 199 34.06 3.33 -1.91
CA GLY A 199 34.12 2.45 -0.74
C GLY A 199 34.53 3.16 0.56
N ASP A 200 34.35 4.48 0.67
CA ASP A 200 34.61 5.22 1.92
C ASP A 200 33.57 4.88 3.01
N PHE A 201 32.34 4.63 2.59
CA PHE A 201 31.28 4.03 3.40
C PHE A 201 30.40 3.13 2.52
N LYS A 202 29.53 2.34 3.16
CA LYS A 202 28.42 1.64 2.51
C LYS A 202 27.15 1.75 3.35
N THR A 203 26.01 1.66 2.70
CA THR A 203 24.69 1.57 3.34
C THR A 203 24.01 0.24 3.03
N LEU A 204 23.25 -0.26 4.00
CA LEU A 204 22.37 -1.42 3.89
C LEU A 204 21.12 -1.12 4.71
N THR A 205 19.94 -1.41 4.16
CA THR A 205 18.67 -1.27 4.85
C THR A 205 18.00 -2.63 4.87
N VAL A 206 17.85 -3.22 6.04
CA VAL A 206 17.33 -4.59 6.17
C VAL A 206 15.80 -4.58 6.14
N PRO A 207 15.15 -5.40 5.30
CA PRO A 207 13.70 -5.48 5.23
C PRO A 207 13.09 -6.16 6.47
N GLY A 208 11.91 -5.72 6.90
CA GLY A 208 11.05 -6.46 7.83
C GLY A 208 11.39 -6.40 9.33
N SER A 209 12.28 -5.53 9.80
CA SER A 209 12.58 -5.38 11.24
C SER A 209 12.12 -4.03 11.83
N ASP A 210 11.75 -4.05 13.11
CA ASP A 210 11.44 -2.85 13.87
C ASP A 210 12.71 -2.04 14.21
N HIS A 211 13.88 -2.66 14.45
CA HIS A 211 15.16 -1.95 14.68
C HIS A 211 16.32 -2.87 14.26
N ALA A 212 17.35 -2.41 13.54
CA ALA A 212 18.38 -3.35 13.01
C ALA A 212 19.25 -4.00 14.11
N PHE A 213 19.19 -3.49 15.34
CA PHE A 213 19.71 -4.16 16.53
C PHE A 213 18.86 -5.38 16.95
N GLU A 214 17.57 -5.49 16.65
CA GLU A 214 16.74 -6.61 17.14
C GLU A 214 17.09 -7.97 16.53
N TYR A 215 17.77 -7.98 15.37
CA TYR A 215 18.42 -9.19 14.83
C TYR A 215 19.53 -9.76 15.74
N TRP A 216 19.84 -9.10 16.85
CA TRP A 216 20.78 -9.54 17.88
C TRP A 216 20.16 -10.57 18.85
N ASP A 217 18.87 -10.48 19.16
CA ASP A 217 18.20 -11.32 20.18
C ASP A 217 16.81 -11.90 19.76
N LYS A 218 16.12 -11.43 18.70
CA LYS A 218 14.85 -12.02 18.21
C LYS A 218 15.07 -13.36 17.46
N TRP A 219 15.53 -14.40 18.16
CA TRP A 219 15.64 -15.79 17.64
C TRP A 219 14.44 -16.69 18.03
N ASP A 220 13.28 -16.07 18.27
CA ASP A 220 12.05 -16.74 18.75
C ASP A 220 11.33 -17.55 17.64
N GLY A 221 11.93 -18.68 17.27
CA GLY A 221 11.25 -19.81 16.63
C GLY A 221 11.07 -19.79 15.11
N VAL A 222 11.30 -18.66 14.43
CA VAL A 222 11.32 -18.59 12.95
C VAL A 222 12.76 -18.50 12.45
N ASN A 223 13.15 -19.46 11.62
CA ASN A 223 14.56 -19.77 11.39
C ASN A 223 15.17 -19.02 10.18
N VAL A 224 15.25 -17.69 10.28
CA VAL A 224 16.09 -16.87 9.38
C VAL A 224 17.56 -17.00 9.83
N GLY A 225 18.39 -17.61 8.99
CA GLY A 225 19.75 -18.02 9.36
C GLY A 225 20.76 -16.85 9.50
N PRO A 226 21.91 -17.08 10.17
CA PRO A 226 22.92 -16.05 10.52
C PRO A 226 23.70 -15.45 9.33
N THR A 227 23.18 -15.57 8.10
CA THR A 227 23.85 -15.24 6.84
C THR A 227 24.09 -13.74 6.65
N GLN A 228 23.19 -12.87 7.14
CA GLN A 228 23.25 -11.43 6.86
C GLN A 228 24.34 -10.70 7.67
N LEU A 229 24.60 -11.09 8.93
CA LEU A 229 25.67 -10.49 9.74
C LEU A 229 27.05 -10.86 9.15
N VAL A 230 27.20 -12.11 8.70
CA VAL A 230 28.40 -12.59 7.99
C VAL A 230 28.55 -11.90 6.63
N ARG A 231 27.47 -11.63 5.88
CA ARG A 231 27.49 -10.80 4.66
C ARG A 231 27.99 -9.37 4.93
N GLY A 232 27.55 -8.72 6.01
CA GLY A 232 28.05 -7.40 6.40
C GLY A 232 29.56 -7.39 6.73
N MET A 233 30.05 -8.44 7.41
CA MET A 233 31.47 -8.66 7.66
C MET A 233 32.27 -8.94 6.38
N LEU A 234 31.71 -9.72 5.45
CA LEU A 234 32.32 -9.99 4.14
C LEU A 234 32.40 -8.72 3.28
N LEU A 235 31.36 -7.89 3.29
CA LEU A 235 31.36 -6.55 2.67
C LEU A 235 32.49 -5.67 3.24
N LEU A 236 32.76 -5.72 4.55
CA LEU A 236 33.90 -5.04 5.16
C LEU A 236 35.25 -5.54 4.65
N SER A 237 35.38 -6.86 4.41
CA SER A 237 36.60 -7.44 3.83
C SER A 237 36.81 -7.05 2.36
N SER A 238 35.72 -6.84 1.62
CA SER A 238 35.71 -6.43 0.20
C SER A 238 35.57 -4.91 0.01
N MET A 239 36.27 -4.11 0.83
CA MET A 239 36.36 -2.64 0.67
C MET A 239 37.81 -2.13 0.58
N ARG A 240 38.79 -2.96 0.16
CA ARG A 240 40.21 -2.52 0.03
C ARG A 240 41.07 -3.06 -1.13
N THR A 241 40.58 -3.94 -2.00
CA THR A 241 41.32 -4.35 -3.22
C THR A 241 40.65 -3.80 -4.48
N SER A 242 41.41 -3.32 -5.47
CA SER A 242 40.88 -2.74 -6.71
C SER A 242 40.28 -3.77 -7.69
N SER A 243 39.69 -4.84 -7.16
CA SER A 243 39.12 -6.00 -7.85
C SER A 243 38.30 -6.78 -6.82
N HIS A 244 36.98 -6.65 -6.79
CA HIS A 244 36.13 -7.32 -5.80
C HIS A 244 35.18 -8.33 -6.45
N ARG A 245 35.53 -9.61 -6.31
CA ARG A 245 34.57 -10.73 -6.32
C ARG A 245 34.07 -10.96 -4.89
N LEU A 246 32.85 -11.46 -4.73
CA LEU A 246 32.45 -12.24 -3.55
C LEU A 246 32.46 -13.73 -3.90
N ILE A 247 32.87 -14.60 -2.97
CA ILE A 247 32.91 -16.06 -3.16
C ILE A 247 32.41 -16.77 -1.88
N ARG A 248 31.30 -17.51 -2.04
CA ARG A 248 30.73 -18.58 -1.18
C ARG A 248 30.30 -18.20 0.26
N THR A 249 29.01 -18.35 0.61
CA THR A 249 28.26 -19.57 1.04
C THR A 249 28.64 -20.02 2.48
N ASP A 250 27.75 -20.57 3.30
CA ASP A 250 27.13 -21.89 3.13
C ASP A 250 25.63 -21.98 3.47
N SER A 251 24.99 -23.03 2.95
CA SER A 251 23.56 -23.31 3.08
C SER A 251 23.30 -24.62 3.85
N LYS A 252 22.18 -24.68 4.59
CA LYS A 252 21.67 -25.91 5.20
C LYS A 252 20.20 -26.10 4.88
N THR A 253 19.92 -27.07 4.02
CA THR A 253 18.59 -27.42 3.51
C THR A 253 17.74 -28.12 4.57
N PHE A 254 16.43 -27.87 4.56
CA PHE A 254 15.44 -28.72 5.24
C PHE A 254 14.49 -29.31 4.20
N PHE A 255 14.26 -30.62 4.24
CA PHE A 255 13.31 -31.32 3.37
C PHE A 255 12.01 -31.60 4.13
N MET A 256 10.87 -31.35 3.50
CA MET A 256 9.62 -32.06 3.79
C MET A 256 9.08 -32.76 2.54
N LYS A 257 8.40 -33.89 2.76
CA LYS A 257 8.05 -34.85 1.72
C LYS A 257 6.57 -34.66 1.37
N ALA A 258 6.27 -34.16 0.17
CA ALA A 258 4.90 -33.95 -0.29
C ALA A 258 4.11 -35.28 -0.27
N ASN A 259 3.04 -35.34 0.52
CA ASN A 259 2.24 -36.56 0.68
C ASN A 259 0.83 -36.29 1.25
N MET A 260 0.05 -35.40 0.63
CA MET A 260 -1.38 -35.21 0.93
C MET A 260 -2.22 -35.07 -0.34
N ILE A 261 -2.52 -36.19 -1.01
CA ILE A 261 -3.67 -36.30 -1.92
C ILE A 261 -4.48 -37.55 -1.54
N SER A 262 -5.52 -37.37 -0.73
CA SER A 262 -6.70 -38.23 -0.73
C SER A 262 -7.87 -37.57 0.00
N SER A 263 -9.09 -37.80 -0.52
CA SER A 263 -10.39 -37.43 0.06
C SER A 263 -10.61 -35.97 0.52
N PHE A 264 -11.16 -35.14 -0.36
CA PHE A 264 -12.42 -34.44 -0.07
C PHE A 264 -13.24 -34.30 -1.36
N GLY A 265 -14.51 -34.73 -1.32
CA GLY A 265 -15.37 -34.81 -2.50
C GLY A 265 -16.47 -33.76 -2.53
N VAL A 266 -16.70 -33.18 -3.72
CA VAL A 266 -17.96 -32.56 -4.17
C VAL A 266 -18.60 -31.53 -3.22
N ARG A 267 -17.99 -30.34 -3.12
CA ARG A 267 -18.65 -29.02 -3.18
C ARG A 267 -17.58 -27.93 -3.21
N ALA A 268 -17.71 -26.97 -4.11
CA ALA A 268 -16.72 -25.89 -4.28
C ALA A 268 -16.66 -24.98 -3.03
N PRO A 269 -15.51 -24.89 -2.33
CA PRO A 269 -15.25 -23.87 -1.31
C PRO A 269 -14.75 -22.57 -1.95
N SER A 270 -14.63 -21.50 -1.17
CA SER A 270 -14.13 -20.20 -1.65
C SER A 270 -12.66 -20.26 -2.09
N THR A 271 -12.32 -19.50 -3.15
CA THR A 271 -10.96 -19.43 -3.73
C THR A 271 -9.90 -18.92 -2.77
N SER A 272 -10.31 -18.19 -1.72
CA SER A 272 -9.44 -17.56 -0.71
C SER A 272 -8.51 -18.50 0.06
N ARG A 273 -8.74 -19.82 0.06
CA ARG A 273 -7.79 -20.80 0.62
C ARG A 273 -6.74 -21.32 -0.35
N PHE A 274 -6.88 -21.09 -1.65
CA PHE A 274 -5.89 -21.55 -2.64
C PHE A 274 -4.69 -20.62 -2.74
N ALA A 275 -4.89 -19.30 -2.79
CA ALA A 275 -3.80 -18.33 -2.98
C ALA A 275 -2.69 -18.43 -1.91
N ALA A 276 -3.06 -18.35 -0.62
CA ALA A 276 -2.11 -18.44 0.49
C ALA A 276 -1.32 -19.77 0.50
N ALA A 277 -2.02 -20.90 0.33
CA ALA A 277 -1.39 -22.22 0.28
C ALA A 277 -0.47 -22.45 -0.95
N PHE A 278 -0.61 -21.61 -2.00
CA PHE A 278 0.26 -21.64 -3.17
C PHE A 278 1.58 -20.89 -2.92
N VAL A 279 1.51 -19.69 -2.33
CA VAL A 279 2.69 -18.85 -2.05
C VAL A 279 3.71 -19.59 -1.18
N ALA A 280 3.24 -20.25 -0.11
CA ALA A 280 4.09 -21.05 0.78
C ALA A 280 4.83 -22.22 0.10
N CYS A 281 4.37 -22.69 -1.07
CA CYS A 281 5.05 -23.72 -1.86
C CYS A 281 6.11 -23.15 -2.83
N PHE A 282 5.96 -21.89 -3.28
CA PHE A 282 6.87 -21.26 -4.25
C PHE A 282 8.04 -20.49 -3.62
N LEU A 283 7.94 -20.12 -2.34
CA LEU A 283 8.99 -19.40 -1.57
C LEU A 283 10.26 -20.22 -1.25
N LEU A 284 10.38 -21.47 -1.68
CA LEU A 284 11.39 -22.43 -1.18
C LEU A 284 12.35 -23.02 -2.24
N CYS A 285 12.30 -22.56 -3.48
CA CYS A 285 13.05 -23.14 -4.60
C CYS A 285 14.14 -22.21 -5.17
N VAL A 286 15.35 -22.27 -4.60
CA VAL A 286 16.58 -21.71 -5.22
C VAL A 286 17.42 -22.87 -5.78
N PRO A 287 17.92 -22.83 -7.04
CA PRO A 287 18.52 -23.98 -7.69
C PRO A 287 20.03 -24.04 -7.41
N SER A 288 20.52 -25.19 -6.93
CA SER A 288 21.95 -25.42 -6.67
C SER A 288 22.71 -25.78 -7.95
N ILE A 289 22.80 -24.84 -8.90
CA ILE A 289 23.56 -25.01 -10.14
C ILE A 289 25.06 -25.11 -9.85
N ASN A 290 25.67 -26.23 -10.25
CA ASN A 290 27.12 -26.43 -10.19
C ASN A 290 27.82 -25.71 -11.36
N ALA A 291 27.92 -24.38 -11.29
CA ALA A 291 28.61 -23.56 -12.28
C ALA A 291 30.03 -23.15 -11.84
N ILE A 292 30.91 -23.01 -12.82
CA ILE A 292 32.14 -22.20 -12.70
C ILE A 292 31.70 -20.75 -12.45
N TYR A 293 32.38 -20.04 -11.54
CA TYR A 293 32.01 -18.71 -11.03
C TYR A 293 31.19 -17.85 -12.00
N ALA A 294 29.90 -17.66 -11.67
CA ALA A 294 29.03 -16.75 -12.39
C ALA A 294 29.61 -15.32 -12.42
N ALA A 295 29.30 -14.60 -13.49
CA ALA A 295 29.70 -13.23 -13.70
C ALA A 295 28.71 -12.53 -14.64
N SER A 296 28.44 -11.27 -14.33
CA SER A 296 27.65 -10.34 -15.14
C SER A 296 28.09 -10.35 -16.59
N GLY A 297 27.13 -10.35 -17.51
CA GLY A 297 27.39 -10.67 -18.91
C GLY A 297 26.30 -10.16 -19.85
N THR A 298 26.69 -9.96 -21.10
CA THR A 298 25.82 -9.49 -22.18
C THR A 298 25.40 -10.67 -23.04
N TRP A 299 24.10 -10.79 -23.35
CA TRP A 299 23.62 -11.73 -24.36
C TRP A 299 24.21 -11.35 -25.72
N ILE A 300 24.86 -12.30 -26.40
CA ILE A 300 25.66 -12.00 -27.59
C ILE A 300 24.81 -11.89 -28.86
N LEU A 301 25.33 -11.15 -29.86
CA LEU A 301 24.67 -10.91 -31.16
C LEU A 301 24.32 -12.19 -31.94
N ASN A 302 25.06 -13.28 -31.72
CA ASN A 302 24.87 -14.59 -32.36
C ASN A 302 25.10 -15.70 -31.32
N PRO A 303 24.10 -16.01 -30.46
CA PRO A 303 24.22 -17.07 -29.47
C PRO A 303 24.14 -18.45 -30.14
N VAL A 304 24.55 -19.50 -29.42
CA VAL A 304 24.63 -20.88 -29.94
C VAL A 304 23.23 -21.52 -29.99
N ASN A 305 22.33 -21.08 -29.11
CA ASN A 305 20.92 -21.44 -29.03
C ASN A 305 20.17 -20.31 -28.27
N ASN A 306 18.89 -20.51 -27.98
CA ASN A 306 18.05 -19.56 -27.24
C ASN A 306 17.96 -19.82 -25.72
N ASP A 307 18.84 -20.64 -25.15
CA ASP A 307 18.79 -21.02 -23.74
C ASP A 307 19.59 -20.05 -22.85
N TRP A 308 18.93 -19.43 -21.86
CA TRP A 308 19.56 -18.59 -20.84
C TRP A 308 20.69 -19.31 -20.12
N ASN A 309 20.50 -20.62 -19.84
CA ASN A 309 21.42 -21.42 -19.04
C ASN A 309 22.62 -21.96 -19.86
N THR A 310 22.69 -21.67 -21.16
CA THR A 310 23.83 -22.02 -22.02
C THR A 310 24.90 -20.91 -21.91
N ALA A 311 25.94 -21.19 -21.13
CA ALA A 311 27.01 -20.23 -20.80
C ALA A 311 27.68 -19.56 -22.02
N ALA A 312 27.74 -20.25 -23.17
CA ALA A 312 28.34 -19.73 -24.41
C ALA A 312 27.52 -18.63 -25.11
N ASN A 313 26.30 -18.33 -24.64
CA ASN A 313 25.47 -17.25 -25.16
C ASN A 313 25.75 -15.89 -24.47
N TRP A 314 26.60 -15.89 -23.45
CA TRP A 314 26.94 -14.71 -22.65
C TRP A 314 28.37 -14.25 -22.95
N SER A 315 28.60 -12.94 -22.99
CA SER A 315 29.92 -12.34 -23.27
C SER A 315 30.99 -12.68 -22.22
N SER A 316 30.59 -13.04 -21.00
CA SER A 316 31.46 -13.57 -19.93
C SER A 316 31.79 -15.06 -20.09
N ASN A 317 31.15 -15.77 -21.02
CA ASN A 317 31.16 -17.24 -21.18
C ASN A 317 30.75 -17.98 -19.88
N THR A 318 29.89 -17.35 -19.09
CA THR A 318 29.30 -17.84 -17.84
C THR A 318 27.87 -17.32 -17.74
N VAL A 319 26.94 -18.12 -17.21
CA VAL A 319 25.57 -17.66 -16.97
C VAL A 319 25.57 -16.67 -15.78
N PRO A 320 24.93 -15.49 -15.89
CA PRO A 320 24.73 -14.57 -14.77
C PRO A 320 23.97 -15.24 -13.62
N GLY A 321 24.43 -15.04 -12.38
CA GLY A 321 23.80 -15.55 -11.16
C GLY A 321 23.20 -14.45 -10.28
N ALA A 322 22.74 -14.84 -9.09
CA ALA A 322 21.93 -14.01 -8.18
C ALA A 322 22.57 -12.70 -7.66
N LEU A 323 23.83 -12.43 -7.99
CA LEU A 323 24.58 -11.21 -7.66
C LEU A 323 25.17 -10.53 -8.92
N ASP A 324 24.65 -10.90 -10.08
CA ASP A 324 25.11 -10.45 -11.40
C ASP A 324 24.00 -9.73 -12.16
N THR A 325 24.40 -8.79 -13.01
CA THR A 325 23.51 -8.16 -14.00
C THR A 325 23.55 -8.94 -15.32
N ALA A 326 22.37 -9.29 -15.85
CA ALA A 326 22.23 -9.74 -17.24
C ALA A 326 21.97 -8.53 -18.15
N THR A 327 22.78 -8.35 -19.19
CA THR A 327 22.63 -7.25 -20.14
C THR A 327 22.17 -7.75 -21.50
N PHE A 328 21.27 -7.01 -22.13
CA PHE A 328 20.75 -7.26 -23.47
C PHE A 328 21.04 -6.07 -24.39
N ASP A 329 21.37 -6.37 -25.64
CA ASP A 329 21.72 -5.44 -26.71
C ASP A 329 21.16 -6.02 -28.03
N THR A 330 21.60 -5.56 -29.20
CA THR A 330 21.16 -6.15 -30.49
C THR A 330 21.52 -7.65 -30.60
N SER A 331 20.57 -8.53 -30.94
CA SER A 331 20.82 -9.96 -31.16
C SER A 331 19.92 -10.61 -32.23
N ASN A 332 20.50 -11.57 -32.97
CA ASN A 332 19.78 -12.40 -33.93
C ASN A 332 18.88 -13.47 -33.28
N GLU A 333 18.90 -13.61 -31.95
CA GLU A 333 18.02 -14.51 -31.19
C GLU A 333 17.48 -13.79 -29.95
N THR A 334 16.18 -13.54 -29.94
CA THR A 334 15.48 -12.77 -28.90
C THR A 334 14.41 -13.57 -28.14
N GLN A 335 14.19 -14.85 -28.48
CA GLN A 335 13.14 -15.70 -27.92
C GLN A 335 13.71 -16.67 -26.86
N ILE A 336 14.17 -16.10 -25.76
CA ILE A 336 14.99 -16.76 -24.75
C ILE A 336 14.17 -17.65 -23.81
N VAL A 337 14.72 -18.81 -23.43
CA VAL A 337 14.11 -19.77 -22.51
C VAL A 337 15.04 -20.03 -21.31
N VAL A 338 14.49 -19.96 -20.09
CA VAL A 338 15.24 -20.20 -18.84
C VAL A 338 15.16 -21.68 -18.43
N SER A 339 15.89 -22.54 -19.15
CA SER A 339 15.71 -24.01 -19.11
C SER A 339 16.04 -24.70 -17.78
N GLY A 340 16.90 -24.10 -16.95
CA GLY A 340 17.39 -24.65 -15.68
C GLY A 340 17.14 -23.75 -14.45
N GLY A 341 16.27 -22.75 -14.61
CA GLY A 341 16.03 -21.72 -13.61
C GLY A 341 17.08 -20.60 -13.67
N GLY A 342 16.68 -19.39 -13.30
CA GLY A 342 17.53 -18.21 -13.26
C GLY A 342 17.26 -17.38 -12.01
N SER A 343 18.32 -16.81 -11.46
CA SER A 343 18.24 -15.71 -10.50
C SER A 343 19.34 -14.73 -10.87
N VAL A 344 19.00 -13.44 -10.97
CA VAL A 344 19.94 -12.35 -11.23
C VAL A 344 19.68 -11.19 -10.29
N ASP A 345 20.71 -10.38 -10.08
CA ASP A 345 20.60 -9.15 -9.28
C ASP A 345 19.68 -8.15 -9.99
N GLY A 346 19.86 -7.99 -11.30
CA GLY A 346 18.97 -7.20 -12.17
C GLY A 346 19.19 -7.48 -13.66
N ILE A 347 18.39 -6.85 -14.52
CA ILE A 347 18.46 -6.95 -15.98
C ILE A 347 18.55 -5.56 -16.60
N VAL A 348 19.43 -5.37 -17.59
CA VAL A 348 19.55 -4.11 -18.35
C VAL A 348 19.36 -4.38 -19.82
N PHE A 349 18.38 -3.73 -20.45
CA PHE A 349 18.25 -3.65 -21.91
C PHE A 349 18.86 -2.32 -22.34
N SER A 350 19.94 -2.36 -23.12
CA SER A 350 20.61 -1.16 -23.61
C SER A 350 19.72 -0.37 -24.58
N SER A 351 20.07 0.89 -24.84
CA SER A 351 19.35 1.72 -25.84
C SER A 351 19.32 1.16 -27.27
N SER A 352 20.10 0.11 -27.57
CA SER A 352 20.16 -0.61 -28.86
C SER A 352 19.65 -2.06 -28.79
N ALA A 353 19.02 -2.46 -27.68
CA ALA A 353 18.40 -3.77 -27.55
C ALA A 353 17.16 -3.93 -28.46
N ASP A 354 17.07 -5.08 -29.14
CA ASP A 354 15.88 -5.53 -29.85
C ASP A 354 14.72 -5.86 -28.88
N ALA A 355 13.53 -6.17 -29.41
CA ALA A 355 12.42 -6.68 -28.61
C ALA A 355 12.66 -8.16 -28.21
N TYR A 356 12.99 -8.39 -26.94
CA TYR A 356 13.16 -9.72 -26.35
C TYR A 356 11.88 -10.28 -25.75
N GLN A 357 11.76 -11.60 -25.79
CA GLN A 357 10.89 -12.38 -24.92
C GLN A 357 11.73 -13.36 -24.09
N ILE A 358 11.70 -13.20 -22.77
CA ILE A 358 12.35 -14.11 -21.82
C ILE A 358 11.28 -14.98 -21.17
N THR A 359 11.31 -16.28 -21.45
CA THR A 359 10.30 -17.24 -21.02
C THR A 359 10.83 -18.08 -19.87
N ALA A 360 10.15 -18.08 -18.74
CA ALA A 360 10.31 -19.06 -17.66
C ALA A 360 9.43 -20.29 -17.99
N PRO A 361 10.02 -21.41 -18.46
CA PRO A 361 9.27 -22.58 -18.87
C PRO A 361 8.69 -23.35 -17.67
N PRO A 362 7.78 -24.30 -17.90
CA PRO A 362 7.12 -25.06 -16.85
C PRO A 362 8.10 -25.85 -15.96
N GLY A 363 7.93 -25.72 -14.64
CA GLY A 363 8.85 -26.28 -13.65
C GLY A 363 10.12 -25.44 -13.40
N GLN A 364 10.27 -24.29 -14.06
CA GLN A 364 11.39 -23.36 -13.88
C GLN A 364 10.90 -21.97 -13.49
N PHE A 365 11.84 -21.13 -13.04
CA PHE A 365 11.58 -19.77 -12.58
C PHE A 365 12.67 -18.80 -13.03
N LEU A 366 12.32 -17.53 -13.11
CA LEU A 366 13.25 -16.41 -13.17
C LEU A 366 13.04 -15.51 -11.94
N VAL A 367 14.06 -15.34 -11.11
CA VAL A 367 14.04 -14.48 -9.92
C VAL A 367 14.89 -13.23 -10.14
N LEU A 368 14.38 -12.09 -9.68
CA LEU A 368 14.96 -10.77 -9.85
C LEU A 368 15.10 -10.13 -8.45
N ASN A 369 16.34 -9.82 -8.05
CA ASN A 369 16.70 -9.43 -6.69
C ASN A 369 16.83 -7.88 -6.55
N ASP A 370 17.82 -7.39 -5.79
CA ASP A 370 17.92 -6.00 -5.32
C ASP A 370 17.96 -4.92 -6.44
N LEU A 371 18.35 -5.24 -7.68
CA LEU A 371 18.51 -4.24 -8.76
C LEU A 371 17.33 -4.19 -9.74
N SER A 372 16.84 -2.97 -9.95
CA SER A 372 15.82 -2.63 -10.95
C SER A 372 16.11 -3.15 -12.35
N ILE A 373 15.06 -3.54 -13.07
CA ILE A 373 15.19 -3.82 -14.51
C ILE A 373 15.15 -2.51 -15.28
N ASN A 374 16.29 -2.12 -15.84
CA ASN A 374 16.43 -0.90 -16.62
C ASN A 374 16.20 -1.21 -18.11
N ASN A 375 15.08 -0.74 -18.67
CA ASN A 375 14.87 -0.75 -20.12
C ASN A 375 15.23 0.64 -20.67
N GLU A 376 16.40 0.75 -21.30
CA GLU A 376 16.86 1.96 -22.00
C GLU A 376 16.46 1.96 -23.49
N SER A 377 15.97 0.83 -24.00
CA SER A 377 15.51 0.69 -25.39
C SER A 377 14.15 1.36 -25.62
N ALA A 378 13.86 1.66 -26.89
CA ALA A 378 12.52 2.11 -27.30
C ALA A 378 11.50 0.95 -27.40
N GLU A 379 11.97 -0.30 -27.33
CA GLU A 379 11.16 -1.50 -27.60
C GLU A 379 10.56 -2.10 -26.31
N PRO A 380 9.34 -2.67 -26.36
CA PRO A 380 8.71 -3.33 -25.23
C PRO A 380 9.33 -4.71 -24.98
N GLN A 381 9.95 -4.87 -23.82
CA GLN A 381 10.60 -6.12 -23.42
C GLN A 381 9.59 -7.05 -22.73
N SER A 382 9.58 -8.33 -23.07
CA SER A 382 8.54 -9.29 -22.68
C SER A 382 9.06 -10.38 -21.74
N PHE A 383 8.32 -10.67 -20.68
CA PHE A 383 8.59 -11.76 -19.74
C PHE A 383 7.37 -12.67 -19.61
N VAL A 384 7.56 -13.98 -19.79
CA VAL A 384 6.47 -14.95 -19.85
C VAL A 384 6.68 -16.08 -18.85
N ALA A 385 5.75 -16.24 -17.92
CA ALA A 385 5.61 -17.45 -17.13
C ALA A 385 4.68 -18.42 -17.87
N ALA A 386 5.18 -19.58 -18.30
CA ALA A 386 4.50 -20.49 -19.22
C ALA A 386 3.83 -21.72 -18.55
N THR A 387 3.00 -22.48 -19.28
CA THR A 387 2.42 -23.76 -18.81
C THR A 387 2.63 -24.92 -19.80
N ASP A 388 2.54 -26.18 -19.36
CA ASP A 388 2.63 -27.37 -20.24
C ASP A 388 1.38 -28.26 -20.25
N ILE A 389 1.38 -29.22 -21.19
CA ILE A 389 0.39 -30.29 -21.32
C ILE A 389 0.43 -31.35 -20.19
N SER A 390 1.35 -31.22 -19.24
CA SER A 390 1.43 -32.04 -18.03
C SER A 390 0.73 -31.39 -16.83
N GLY A 391 0.39 -30.09 -16.93
CA GLY A 391 -0.18 -29.29 -15.85
C GLY A 391 0.86 -28.57 -14.98
N ASN A 392 2.13 -28.60 -15.37
CA ASN A 392 3.18 -27.80 -14.74
C ASN A 392 3.08 -26.34 -15.18
N SER A 393 3.64 -25.45 -14.37
CA SER A 393 3.76 -24.03 -14.68
C SER A 393 5.13 -23.46 -14.31
N GLY A 394 5.51 -22.37 -14.96
CA GLY A 394 6.69 -21.57 -14.64
C GLY A 394 6.33 -20.33 -13.82
N ALA A 395 7.35 -19.61 -13.34
CA ALA A 395 7.16 -18.37 -12.59
C ALA A 395 8.19 -17.28 -12.95
N VAL A 396 7.78 -16.01 -12.82
CA VAL A 396 8.68 -14.85 -12.79
C VAL A 396 8.47 -14.16 -11.44
N GLN A 397 9.55 -13.96 -10.68
CA GLN A 397 9.53 -13.48 -9.30
C GLN A 397 10.39 -12.22 -9.15
N LEU A 398 9.93 -11.27 -8.35
CA LEU A 398 10.61 -10.02 -7.99
C LEU A 398 10.59 -9.83 -6.48
N MET A 399 11.74 -9.44 -5.90
CA MET A 399 11.95 -9.38 -4.46
C MET A 399 12.65 -8.09 -4.03
N ASP A 400 12.73 -7.86 -2.71
CA ASP A 400 13.60 -6.91 -1.95
C ASP A 400 13.55 -5.40 -2.30
N GLY A 401 13.02 -5.00 -3.45
CA GLY A 401 13.03 -3.63 -3.97
C GLY A 401 13.07 -3.52 -5.50
N ALA A 402 13.14 -4.64 -6.22
CA ALA A 402 13.19 -4.69 -7.68
C ALA A 402 12.09 -3.84 -8.33
N THR A 403 12.49 -2.83 -9.12
CA THR A 403 11.57 -1.92 -9.83
C THR A 403 11.61 -2.17 -11.34
N TRP A 404 10.46 -2.22 -12.00
CA TRP A 404 10.40 -2.28 -13.47
C TRP A 404 10.53 -0.90 -14.14
N GLY A 405 11.59 -0.74 -14.93
CA GLY A 405 11.66 0.26 -15.99
C GLY A 405 10.60 0.03 -17.08
N SER A 406 10.40 1.02 -17.95
CA SER A 406 9.25 1.08 -18.86
C SER A 406 9.70 1.38 -20.29
N PRO A 407 9.15 0.69 -21.32
CA PRO A 407 8.03 -0.27 -21.26
C PRO A 407 8.47 -1.73 -21.05
N VAL A 408 7.71 -2.48 -20.25
CA VAL A 408 7.85 -3.93 -20.09
C VAL A 408 6.46 -4.60 -20.08
N ILE A 409 6.37 -5.82 -20.62
CA ILE A 409 5.17 -6.66 -20.63
C ILE A 409 5.43 -7.95 -19.83
N LEU A 410 4.60 -8.23 -18.82
CA LEU A 410 4.63 -9.46 -18.03
C LEU A 410 3.40 -10.31 -18.38
N THR A 411 3.58 -11.60 -18.68
CA THR A 411 2.48 -12.51 -19.00
C THR A 411 2.50 -13.75 -18.13
N ALA A 412 1.40 -14.00 -17.41
CA ALA A 412 1.10 -15.30 -16.83
C ALA A 412 0.20 -16.10 -17.79
N GLU A 413 0.71 -17.20 -18.33
CA GLU A 413 -0.10 -18.15 -19.10
C GLU A 413 -1.11 -18.90 -18.23
N ALA A 414 -2.19 -19.36 -18.87
CA ALA A 414 -3.22 -20.17 -18.26
C ALA A 414 -3.00 -21.66 -18.58
N PRO A 415 -3.20 -22.58 -17.63
CA PRO A 415 -2.99 -24.01 -17.82
C PRO A 415 -3.79 -24.58 -18.99
N VAL A 416 -3.09 -25.32 -19.86
CA VAL A 416 -3.67 -26.00 -21.02
C VAL A 416 -4.31 -27.35 -20.68
N VAL A 417 -4.29 -27.78 -19.42
CA VAL A 417 -4.96 -29.00 -18.91
C VAL A 417 -5.83 -28.72 -17.67
N SER A 418 -6.92 -29.48 -17.54
CA SER A 418 -7.89 -29.34 -16.45
C SER A 418 -7.24 -29.66 -15.10
N GLY A 419 -7.39 -28.76 -14.12
CA GLY A 419 -6.70 -28.88 -12.83
C GLY A 419 -5.18 -28.64 -12.86
N GLY A 420 -4.62 -28.18 -13.99
CA GLY A 420 -3.21 -27.74 -14.07
C GLY A 420 -2.94 -26.48 -13.25
N LEU A 421 -1.67 -26.26 -12.92
CA LEU A 421 -1.24 -25.11 -12.13
C LEU A 421 -1.25 -23.82 -12.98
N SER A 422 -1.65 -22.70 -12.38
CA SER A 422 -1.45 -21.36 -12.97
C SER A 422 0.04 -21.05 -13.11
N ALA A 423 0.44 -20.42 -14.22
CA ALA A 423 1.71 -19.70 -14.26
C ALA A 423 1.59 -18.42 -13.41
N VAL A 424 2.70 -17.99 -12.82
CA VAL A 424 2.69 -16.96 -11.77
C VAL A 424 3.69 -15.84 -12.08
N ILE A 425 3.19 -14.60 -12.07
CA ILE A 425 4.02 -13.40 -11.82
C ILE A 425 3.91 -13.07 -10.33
N LEU A 426 5.02 -12.90 -9.64
CA LEU A 426 5.05 -12.73 -8.19
C LEU A 426 5.93 -11.54 -7.80
N PHE A 427 5.36 -10.59 -7.07
CA PHE A 427 6.05 -9.47 -6.43
C PHE A 427 6.03 -9.69 -4.92
N ILE A 428 7.20 -9.64 -4.27
CA ILE A 428 7.43 -9.95 -2.85
C ILE A 428 8.17 -8.77 -2.20
N ASP A 429 8.11 -8.68 -0.87
CA ASP A 429 8.79 -7.66 -0.06
C ASP A 429 8.51 -6.25 -0.59
N PHE A 430 9.52 -5.52 -1.09
CA PHE A 430 9.37 -4.14 -1.56
C PHE A 430 9.33 -4.01 -3.10
N ALA A 431 9.06 -5.09 -3.83
CA ALA A 431 9.06 -5.09 -5.29
C ALA A 431 7.98 -4.17 -5.91
N ASP A 432 8.33 -3.50 -7.01
CA ASP A 432 7.55 -2.43 -7.64
C ASP A 432 7.28 -2.73 -9.13
N ALA A 433 5.99 -2.82 -9.50
CA ALA A 433 5.55 -3.07 -10.89
C ALA A 433 5.79 -1.89 -11.84
N GLY A 434 6.24 -0.74 -11.35
CA GLY A 434 6.60 0.45 -12.10
C GLY A 434 5.49 0.93 -13.03
N ASN A 435 5.83 1.06 -14.31
CA ASN A 435 4.88 1.29 -15.40
C ASN A 435 4.90 0.10 -16.38
N SER A 436 4.85 -1.13 -15.85
CA SER A 436 4.72 -2.35 -16.63
C SER A 436 3.27 -2.58 -17.12
N THR A 437 3.13 -3.40 -18.16
CA THR A 437 1.85 -4.00 -18.57
C THR A 437 1.81 -5.44 -18.10
N VAL A 438 0.79 -5.85 -17.35
CA VAL A 438 0.66 -7.22 -16.81
C VAL A 438 -0.56 -7.90 -17.42
N ILE A 439 -0.39 -9.13 -17.91
CA ILE A 439 -1.42 -9.89 -18.64
C ILE A 439 -1.58 -11.27 -17.99
N ASN A 440 -2.62 -11.43 -17.18
CA ASN A 440 -3.06 -12.72 -16.67
C ASN A 440 -4.05 -13.33 -17.66
N LYS A 441 -3.63 -14.38 -18.39
CA LYS A 441 -4.47 -15.05 -19.40
C LYS A 441 -5.65 -15.74 -18.72
N GLY A 442 -6.79 -15.79 -19.40
CA GLY A 442 -7.93 -16.60 -18.98
C GLY A 442 -7.74 -18.08 -19.33
N GLY A 443 -8.37 -18.96 -18.56
CA GLY A 443 -8.32 -20.41 -18.75
C GLY A 443 -8.83 -20.83 -20.13
N VAL A 444 -8.08 -21.74 -20.77
CA VAL A 444 -8.35 -22.22 -22.13
C VAL A 444 -8.97 -23.63 -22.18
N ILE A 445 -9.18 -24.25 -21.01
CA ILE A 445 -9.78 -25.57 -20.86
C ILE A 445 -10.76 -25.60 -19.68
N SER A 446 -11.82 -26.40 -19.79
CA SER A 446 -12.81 -26.56 -18.72
C SER A 446 -12.16 -27.13 -17.46
N GLY A 447 -12.37 -26.48 -16.30
CA GLY A 447 -11.69 -26.79 -15.04
C GLY A 447 -10.23 -26.33 -14.97
N GLY A 448 -9.72 -25.60 -15.98
CA GLY A 448 -8.47 -24.85 -15.89
C GLY A 448 -8.68 -23.47 -15.26
N ALA A 449 -7.74 -23.05 -14.43
CA ALA A 449 -7.64 -21.65 -13.96
C ALA A 449 -7.11 -20.73 -15.08
N GLY A 450 -7.07 -19.42 -14.84
CA GLY A 450 -6.23 -18.51 -15.61
C GLY A 450 -4.79 -18.47 -15.11
N GLY A 451 -3.98 -17.58 -15.70
CA GLY A 451 -2.71 -17.15 -15.13
C GLY A 451 -2.92 -16.24 -13.91
N LEU A 452 -1.90 -16.12 -13.06
CA LEU A 452 -1.98 -15.45 -11.77
C LEU A 452 -0.87 -14.39 -11.63
N THR A 453 -1.24 -13.21 -11.13
CA THR A 453 -0.30 -12.23 -10.56
C THR A 453 -0.55 -12.11 -9.06
N VAL A 454 0.51 -12.15 -8.25
CA VAL A 454 0.42 -11.90 -6.80
C VAL A 454 1.34 -10.75 -6.41
N PHE A 455 0.79 -9.80 -5.65
CA PHE A 455 1.54 -8.83 -4.86
C PHE A 455 1.48 -9.27 -3.39
N TYR A 456 2.65 -9.47 -2.81
CA TYR A 456 2.85 -10.07 -1.50
C TYR A 456 3.71 -9.15 -0.61
N ASP A 457 3.54 -9.27 0.71
CA ASP A 457 4.14 -8.38 1.72
C ASP A 457 3.88 -6.90 1.44
N ASP A 458 4.92 -6.10 1.17
CA ASP A 458 4.85 -4.63 1.02
C ASP A 458 4.83 -4.19 -0.47
N ALA A 459 4.66 -5.14 -1.39
CA ALA A 459 4.82 -4.95 -2.83
C ALA A 459 3.75 -4.03 -3.45
N THR A 460 4.13 -3.29 -4.49
CA THR A 460 3.33 -2.24 -5.11
C THR A 460 3.08 -2.47 -6.60
N ALA A 461 1.81 -2.33 -7.01
CA ALA A 461 1.44 -2.26 -8.43
C ALA A 461 1.76 -0.89 -9.07
N ALA A 462 2.20 0.09 -8.27
CA ALA A 462 2.59 1.44 -8.67
C ALA A 462 1.69 2.05 -9.75
N THR A 463 2.18 2.21 -10.99
CA THR A 463 1.43 2.77 -12.13
C THR A 463 1.06 1.73 -13.19
N ALA A 464 1.25 0.45 -12.91
CA ALA A 464 1.10 -0.62 -13.89
C ALA A 464 -0.31 -0.72 -14.50
N THR A 465 -0.38 -1.22 -15.75
CA THR A 465 -1.65 -1.55 -16.42
C THR A 465 -1.84 -3.06 -16.41
N ILE A 466 -2.79 -3.54 -15.62
CA ILE A 466 -3.00 -4.96 -15.33
C ILE A 466 -4.30 -5.45 -15.97
N THR A 467 -4.23 -6.53 -16.76
CA THR A 467 -5.37 -7.15 -17.43
C THR A 467 -5.57 -8.58 -16.93
N ASN A 468 -6.69 -8.82 -16.28
CA ASN A 468 -7.17 -10.13 -15.84
C ASN A 468 -8.19 -10.63 -16.87
N ALA A 469 -7.73 -11.40 -17.86
CA ALA A 469 -8.56 -11.84 -18.97
C ALA A 469 -9.54 -12.95 -18.54
N ALA A 470 -10.76 -12.94 -19.07
CA ALA A 470 -11.76 -13.95 -18.78
C ALA A 470 -11.45 -15.30 -19.47
N GLY A 471 -11.99 -16.39 -18.91
CA GLY A 471 -11.88 -17.74 -19.48
C GLY A 471 -12.47 -17.82 -20.89
N THR A 472 -11.82 -18.59 -21.77
CA THR A 472 -12.16 -18.64 -23.21
C THR A 472 -13.01 -19.85 -23.60
N VAL A 473 -13.29 -20.76 -22.65
CA VAL A 473 -14.18 -21.92 -22.83
C VAL A 473 -15.05 -22.15 -21.59
N SER A 474 -16.20 -22.81 -21.77
CA SER A 474 -17.14 -23.07 -20.67
C SER A 474 -16.50 -23.88 -19.53
N GLY A 475 -16.71 -23.44 -18.29
CA GLY A 475 -16.11 -24.01 -17.08
C GLY A 475 -14.63 -23.67 -16.85
N ALA A 476 -14.01 -22.82 -17.67
CA ALA A 476 -12.68 -22.27 -17.40
C ALA A 476 -12.75 -21.01 -16.52
N GLY A 477 -11.78 -20.81 -15.63
CA GLY A 477 -11.65 -19.58 -14.84
C GLY A 477 -11.03 -18.42 -15.62
N GLY A 478 -11.23 -17.19 -15.16
CA GLY A 478 -10.43 -16.04 -15.61
C GLY A 478 -9.03 -16.03 -15.00
N GLY A 479 -8.17 -15.16 -15.52
CA GLY A 479 -6.92 -14.77 -14.87
C GLY A 479 -7.19 -13.94 -13.61
N GLU A 480 -6.24 -13.96 -12.66
CA GLU A 480 -6.42 -13.33 -11.35
C GLU A 480 -5.22 -12.42 -10.98
N THR A 481 -5.50 -11.29 -10.34
CA THR A 481 -4.51 -10.51 -9.58
C THR A 481 -4.91 -10.48 -8.11
N ALA A 482 -4.01 -10.90 -7.23
CA ALA A 482 -4.22 -10.90 -5.78
C ALA A 482 -3.19 -10.02 -5.07
N PHE A 483 -3.64 -9.16 -4.15
CA PHE A 483 -2.81 -8.44 -3.19
C PHE A 483 -3.04 -9.08 -1.82
N THR A 484 -2.02 -9.68 -1.19
CA THR A 484 -2.20 -10.48 0.04
C THR A 484 -0.95 -10.53 0.91
N PHE A 485 -1.09 -11.05 2.12
CA PHE A 485 -0.06 -11.11 3.16
C PHE A 485 -0.47 -12.16 4.22
N GLU A 486 0.46 -12.59 5.10
CA GLU A 486 0.15 -13.58 6.15
C GLU A 486 0.26 -13.10 7.61
N SER A 487 1.15 -12.17 8.03
CA SER A 487 1.19 -11.74 9.45
C SER A 487 1.86 -10.40 9.81
N GLY A 488 1.10 -9.49 10.46
CA GLY A 488 1.64 -8.46 11.39
C GLY A 488 2.10 -7.10 10.84
N GLY A 489 2.60 -7.01 9.61
CA GLY A 489 3.28 -5.83 9.04
C GLY A 489 2.43 -4.85 8.20
N GLU A 490 3.12 -4.16 7.29
CA GLU A 490 2.59 -3.21 6.30
C GLU A 490 1.78 -3.91 5.18
N THR A 491 1.51 -3.24 4.05
CA THR A 491 0.36 -3.60 3.19
C THR A 491 0.63 -3.49 1.68
N ALA A 492 0.65 -4.64 0.99
CA ALA A 492 0.63 -4.76 -0.46
C ALA A 492 -0.42 -3.82 -1.09
N THR A 493 -0.01 -3.05 -2.10
CA THR A 493 -0.74 -1.86 -2.56
C THR A 493 -1.01 -1.83 -4.06
N GLY A 494 -2.25 -1.51 -4.43
CA GLY A 494 -2.65 -1.22 -5.80
C GLY A 494 -2.05 0.07 -6.38
N GLY A 495 -1.37 0.90 -5.58
CA GLY A 495 -0.74 2.13 -6.05
C GLY A 495 -1.73 3.08 -6.75
N ASP A 496 -1.32 3.64 -7.88
CA ASP A 496 -2.12 4.43 -8.83
C ASP A 496 -2.51 3.61 -10.09
N SER A 497 -2.37 2.27 -10.04
CA SER A 497 -2.50 1.35 -11.18
C SER A 497 -3.88 1.33 -11.85
N VAL A 498 -3.93 0.76 -13.06
CA VAL A 498 -5.20 0.48 -13.78
C VAL A 498 -5.37 -1.02 -13.89
N ILE A 499 -6.36 -1.59 -13.19
CA ILE A 499 -6.60 -3.05 -13.14
C ILE A 499 -7.96 -3.37 -13.76
N THR A 500 -7.97 -4.21 -14.80
CA THR A 500 -9.18 -4.62 -15.53
C THR A 500 -9.46 -6.10 -15.35
N SER A 501 -10.49 -6.42 -14.57
CA SER A 501 -11.16 -7.73 -14.53
C SER A 501 -12.12 -7.84 -15.72
N GLY A 502 -11.70 -8.57 -16.76
CA GLY A 502 -12.47 -8.75 -18.00
C GLY A 502 -13.71 -9.64 -17.84
N GLY A 503 -14.71 -9.41 -18.68
CA GLY A 503 -15.95 -10.20 -18.72
C GLY A 503 -15.85 -11.37 -19.71
N ALA A 504 -16.40 -12.53 -19.36
CA ALA A 504 -16.38 -13.71 -20.22
C ALA A 504 -17.39 -13.60 -21.36
N THR A 505 -16.98 -13.94 -22.58
CA THR A 505 -17.83 -13.89 -23.79
C THR A 505 -18.50 -15.23 -24.13
N VAL A 506 -18.20 -16.28 -23.35
CA VAL A 506 -18.59 -17.67 -23.56
C VAL A 506 -19.44 -18.16 -22.38
N GLU A 507 -20.53 -18.87 -22.68
CA GLU A 507 -21.49 -19.35 -21.69
C GLU A 507 -20.82 -20.21 -20.60
N GLY A 508 -21.01 -19.85 -19.32
CA GLY A 508 -20.43 -20.56 -18.18
C GLY A 508 -18.90 -20.50 -18.08
N ALA A 509 -18.22 -19.61 -18.80
CA ALA A 509 -16.82 -19.26 -18.56
C ALA A 509 -16.71 -18.15 -17.51
N GLY A 510 -15.68 -18.21 -16.66
CA GLY A 510 -15.45 -17.28 -15.56
C GLY A 510 -14.81 -15.95 -16.01
N GLY A 511 -15.29 -14.84 -15.47
CA GLY A 511 -14.66 -13.52 -15.63
C GLY A 511 -13.31 -13.44 -14.91
N GLY A 512 -12.50 -12.44 -15.27
CA GLY A 512 -11.24 -12.13 -14.59
C GLY A 512 -11.45 -11.63 -13.16
N VAL A 513 -10.45 -11.81 -12.30
CA VAL A 513 -10.56 -11.52 -10.85
C VAL A 513 -9.48 -10.55 -10.39
N THR A 514 -9.86 -9.59 -9.54
CA THR A 514 -8.96 -8.73 -8.77
C THR A 514 -9.33 -8.85 -7.29
N LEU A 515 -8.38 -9.22 -6.44
CA LEU A 515 -8.59 -9.56 -5.03
C LEU A 515 -7.67 -8.75 -4.11
N PHE A 516 -8.23 -8.13 -3.07
CA PHE A 516 -7.49 -7.51 -1.97
C PHE A 516 -7.74 -8.28 -0.66
N GLY A 517 -6.65 -8.82 -0.09
CA GLY A 517 -6.61 -9.67 1.10
C GLY A 517 -6.18 -8.96 2.38
N SER A 518 -5.44 -9.67 3.26
CA SER A 518 -5.30 -9.32 4.68
C SER A 518 -3.87 -8.98 5.12
N PRO A 519 -3.50 -7.71 5.35
CA PRO A 519 -4.17 -6.46 4.98
C PRO A 519 -3.57 -5.89 3.69
N ALA A 520 -4.30 -5.92 2.58
CA ALA A 520 -3.91 -5.22 1.36
C ALA A 520 -4.67 -3.89 1.19
N THR A 521 -4.18 -3.00 0.32
CA THR A 521 -4.86 -1.75 -0.02
C THR A 521 -5.00 -1.53 -1.53
N ALA A 522 -6.13 -1.00 -1.98
CA ALA A 522 -6.30 -0.61 -3.39
C ALA A 522 -5.62 0.72 -3.75
N GLY A 523 -5.01 1.41 -2.78
CA GLY A 523 -4.36 2.71 -3.02
C GLY A 523 -5.33 3.73 -3.63
N ASN A 524 -4.94 4.29 -4.77
CA ASN A 524 -5.73 5.20 -5.60
C ASN A 524 -6.20 4.55 -6.91
N ALA A 525 -5.92 3.25 -7.11
CA ALA A 525 -6.04 2.53 -8.38
C ALA A 525 -7.41 2.67 -9.06
N THR A 526 -7.41 2.65 -10.40
CA THR A 526 -8.64 2.50 -11.19
C THR A 526 -8.95 1.02 -11.39
N LEU A 527 -9.97 0.53 -10.70
CA LEU A 527 -10.40 -0.86 -10.73
C LEU A 527 -11.62 -1.00 -11.63
N ILE A 528 -11.53 -1.85 -12.66
CA ILE A 528 -12.57 -2.06 -13.67
C ILE A 528 -13.05 -3.52 -13.62
N ALA A 529 -14.36 -3.73 -13.53
CA ALA A 529 -14.99 -5.04 -13.75
C ALA A 529 -15.95 -4.96 -14.94
N GLU A 530 -15.62 -5.65 -16.03
CA GLU A 530 -16.41 -5.65 -17.25
C GLU A 530 -17.57 -6.65 -17.19
N GLY A 531 -18.61 -6.41 -17.99
CA GLY A 531 -19.73 -7.34 -18.14
C GLY A 531 -19.39 -8.47 -19.10
N GLY A 532 -19.71 -9.70 -18.70
CA GLY A 532 -19.72 -10.85 -19.59
C GLY A 532 -20.89 -10.81 -20.57
N LEU A 533 -20.80 -11.63 -21.62
CA LEU A 533 -21.75 -11.75 -22.72
C LEU A 533 -22.16 -13.22 -22.88
N ASN A 534 -23.31 -13.47 -23.51
CA ASN A 534 -23.78 -14.82 -23.88
C ASN A 534 -23.85 -15.83 -22.71
N GLY A 535 -24.09 -15.36 -21.48
CA GLY A 535 -24.11 -16.21 -20.29
C GLY A 535 -22.74 -16.52 -19.69
N GLY A 536 -21.68 -15.83 -20.12
CA GLY A 536 -20.41 -15.78 -19.40
C GLY A 536 -20.45 -14.86 -18.18
N ASP A 537 -19.66 -15.17 -17.16
CA ASP A 537 -19.57 -14.37 -15.94
C ASP A 537 -18.89 -13.01 -16.21
N GLY A 538 -19.34 -11.98 -15.48
CA GLY A 538 -18.67 -10.69 -15.46
C GLY A 538 -17.38 -10.73 -14.64
N GLY A 539 -16.50 -9.75 -14.87
CA GLY A 539 -15.31 -9.55 -14.06
C GLY A 539 -15.64 -9.35 -12.57
N SER A 540 -14.68 -9.64 -11.69
CA SER A 540 -14.86 -9.53 -10.25
C SER A 540 -13.78 -8.68 -9.61
N ILE A 541 -14.20 -7.77 -8.73
CA ILE A 541 -13.35 -7.02 -7.78
C ILE A 541 -13.79 -7.44 -6.37
N ARG A 542 -12.83 -7.89 -5.55
CA ARG A 542 -13.11 -8.46 -4.22
C ARG A 542 -12.28 -7.78 -3.16
N PHE A 543 -12.93 -7.39 -2.07
CA PHE A 543 -12.28 -6.93 -0.84
C PHE A 543 -12.63 -7.89 0.28
N GLU A 544 -11.66 -8.68 0.70
CA GLU A 544 -11.80 -9.70 1.72
C GLU A 544 -11.01 -9.32 2.98
N SER A 545 -11.35 -9.93 4.12
CA SER A 545 -10.62 -9.75 5.38
C SER A 545 -10.39 -8.27 5.77
N THR A 546 -9.18 -7.85 6.14
CA THR A 546 -8.87 -6.50 6.64
C THR A 546 -8.50 -5.49 5.54
N SER A 547 -8.76 -5.81 4.27
CA SER A 547 -8.40 -4.96 3.12
C SER A 547 -8.96 -3.53 3.18
N LYS A 548 -8.25 -2.59 2.53
CA LYS A 548 -8.56 -1.16 2.49
C LYS A 548 -8.87 -0.72 1.05
N GLY A 549 -9.96 0.00 0.82
CA GLY A 549 -10.33 0.49 -0.51
C GLY A 549 -9.73 1.85 -0.89
N GLY A 550 -8.94 2.47 0.00
CA GLY A 550 -8.16 3.69 -0.25
C GLY A 550 -8.97 4.87 -0.82
N THR A 551 -8.47 5.46 -1.91
CA THR A 551 -9.17 6.44 -2.75
C THR A 551 -9.49 5.90 -4.15
N ALA A 552 -9.40 4.58 -4.33
CA ALA A 552 -9.58 3.87 -5.59
C ALA A 552 -10.89 4.21 -6.33
N ARG A 553 -10.80 4.21 -7.66
CA ARG A 553 -11.91 4.49 -8.58
C ARG A 553 -12.47 3.19 -9.13
N ILE A 554 -13.62 2.76 -8.62
CA ILE A 554 -14.26 1.49 -8.98
C ILE A 554 -15.31 1.70 -10.09
N ARG A 555 -15.15 0.96 -11.20
CA ARG A 555 -16.00 0.98 -12.39
C ARG A 555 -16.53 -0.43 -12.65
N ILE A 556 -17.83 -0.67 -12.58
CA ILE A 556 -18.39 -2.02 -12.78
C ILE A 556 -19.55 -2.02 -13.78
N PHE A 557 -19.59 -3.00 -14.68
CA PHE A 557 -20.50 -3.00 -15.84
C PHE A 557 -21.27 -4.32 -16.02
N GLY A 558 -22.55 -4.25 -16.42
CA GLY A 558 -23.36 -5.43 -16.76
C GLY A 558 -23.58 -6.41 -15.60
N ASN A 559 -23.05 -7.63 -15.71
CA ASN A 559 -22.97 -8.61 -14.62
C ASN A 559 -21.60 -8.60 -13.88
N GLY A 560 -20.70 -7.67 -14.23
CA GLY A 560 -19.45 -7.41 -13.52
C GLY A 560 -19.71 -6.94 -12.08
N SER A 561 -18.84 -7.34 -11.16
CA SER A 561 -19.13 -7.36 -9.73
C SER A 561 -18.08 -6.66 -8.85
N LEU A 562 -18.57 -5.94 -7.83
CA LEU A 562 -17.83 -5.61 -6.62
C LEU A 562 -18.40 -6.45 -5.47
N ASN A 563 -17.57 -7.24 -4.80
CA ASN A 563 -17.97 -8.06 -3.66
C ASN A 563 -17.14 -7.71 -2.41
N ILE A 564 -17.82 -7.33 -1.33
CA ILE A 564 -17.20 -7.00 -0.04
C ILE A 564 -17.73 -7.86 1.11
N SER A 565 -18.53 -8.89 0.82
CA SER A 565 -19.22 -9.70 1.83
C SER A 565 -18.25 -10.39 2.82
N ALA A 566 -17.10 -10.84 2.32
CA ALA A 566 -16.03 -11.48 3.08
C ALA A 566 -15.06 -10.50 3.79
N HIS A 567 -15.27 -9.18 3.68
CA HIS A 567 -14.54 -8.19 4.47
C HIS A 567 -14.80 -8.39 5.98
N SER A 568 -13.78 -8.20 6.82
CA SER A 568 -13.82 -8.39 8.27
C SER A 568 -13.27 -7.21 9.08
N GLY A 569 -12.58 -6.25 8.45
CA GLY A 569 -11.97 -5.08 9.10
C GLY A 569 -13.01 -4.11 9.68
N GLY A 570 -13.55 -4.42 10.86
CA GLY A 570 -14.69 -3.69 11.45
C GLY A 570 -16.01 -3.82 10.66
N GLY A 571 -16.00 -4.54 9.54
CA GLY A 571 -17.11 -4.64 8.60
C GLY A 571 -17.38 -3.37 7.80
N VAL A 572 -16.39 -2.48 7.65
CA VAL A 572 -16.49 -1.23 6.88
C VAL A 572 -15.41 -1.16 5.82
N LEU A 573 -15.78 -1.08 4.55
CA LEU A 573 -14.84 -0.75 3.46
C LEU A 573 -15.02 0.71 3.04
N THR A 574 -13.97 1.51 3.18
CA THR A 574 -13.90 2.87 2.62
C THR A 574 -13.13 2.87 1.31
N THR A 575 -13.68 3.50 0.27
CA THR A 575 -13.05 3.66 -1.05
C THR A 575 -13.44 4.97 -1.74
N GLY A 576 -12.75 5.30 -2.84
CA GLY A 576 -12.86 6.57 -3.55
C GLY A 576 -14.23 6.81 -4.14
N SER A 577 -14.59 6.05 -5.18
CA SER A 577 -15.84 6.27 -5.92
C SER A 577 -16.32 5.02 -6.64
N LEU A 578 -17.64 4.91 -6.82
CA LEU A 578 -18.31 3.86 -7.59
C LEU A 578 -19.04 4.47 -8.79
N GLU A 579 -18.92 3.85 -9.97
CA GLU A 579 -19.68 4.20 -11.18
C GLU A 579 -19.94 2.98 -12.09
N GLY A 580 -20.86 3.13 -13.04
CA GLY A 580 -21.26 2.08 -13.98
C GLY A 580 -22.63 1.46 -13.68
N ASP A 581 -22.90 0.27 -14.22
CA ASP A 581 -24.21 -0.41 -14.15
C ASP A 581 -24.18 -1.86 -13.63
N GLY A 582 -23.03 -2.33 -13.12
CA GLY A 582 -22.84 -3.67 -12.56
C GLY A 582 -23.49 -3.95 -11.19
N GLN A 583 -22.95 -4.93 -10.46
CA GLN A 583 -23.53 -5.47 -9.21
C GLN A 583 -22.62 -5.25 -8.00
N VAL A 584 -23.18 -4.79 -6.86
CA VAL A 584 -22.45 -4.61 -5.59
C VAL A 584 -23.03 -5.49 -4.49
N PHE A 585 -22.26 -6.51 -4.10
CA PHE A 585 -22.58 -7.45 -3.03
C PHE A 585 -21.97 -6.97 -1.70
N LEU A 586 -22.82 -6.48 -0.80
CA LEU A 586 -22.39 -5.95 0.50
C LEU A 586 -22.25 -7.02 1.59
N GLY A 587 -22.87 -8.20 1.43
CA GLY A 587 -23.06 -9.15 2.53
C GLY A 587 -23.77 -8.49 3.72
N SER A 588 -23.05 -8.25 4.82
CA SER A 588 -23.52 -7.52 6.01
C SER A 588 -22.73 -6.24 6.30
N ARG A 589 -21.94 -5.75 5.33
CA ARG A 589 -20.91 -4.72 5.54
C ARG A 589 -21.41 -3.31 5.23
N ASN A 590 -20.67 -2.30 5.68
CA ASN A 590 -20.86 -0.92 5.26
C ASN A 590 -19.89 -0.59 4.12
N LEU A 591 -20.41 -0.09 3.00
CA LEU A 591 -19.60 0.51 1.94
C LEU A 591 -19.60 2.03 2.12
N THR A 592 -18.44 2.61 2.38
CA THR A 592 -18.22 4.05 2.47
C THR A 592 -17.60 4.56 1.17
N LEU A 593 -18.31 5.47 0.49
CA LEU A 593 -17.92 6.03 -0.82
C LEU A 593 -17.69 7.54 -0.73
N GLY A 594 -16.62 8.00 -1.38
CA GLY A 594 -16.38 9.40 -1.71
C GLY A 594 -15.01 9.96 -1.32
N SER A 595 -14.05 9.13 -0.88
CA SER A 595 -12.74 9.64 -0.38
C SER A 595 -11.92 10.37 -1.46
N ASN A 596 -12.15 10.11 -2.76
CA ASN A 596 -11.53 10.84 -3.87
C ASN A 596 -12.33 12.08 -4.34
N ASN A 597 -13.45 12.40 -3.69
CA ASN A 597 -14.32 13.54 -3.99
C ASN A 597 -14.93 13.60 -5.41
N LEU A 598 -14.86 12.54 -6.22
CA LEU A 598 -15.39 12.54 -7.59
C LEU A 598 -16.93 12.65 -7.63
N ASN A 599 -17.43 13.19 -8.75
CA ASN A 599 -18.85 13.12 -9.11
C ASN A 599 -19.08 11.88 -9.99
N THR A 600 -19.91 10.93 -9.55
CA THR A 600 -20.18 9.69 -10.28
C THR A 600 -21.68 9.38 -10.41
N THR A 601 -22.00 8.51 -11.36
CA THR A 601 -23.33 7.88 -11.48
C THR A 601 -23.19 6.37 -11.45
N PHE A 602 -23.99 5.73 -10.60
CA PHE A 602 -24.15 4.28 -10.56
C PHE A 602 -25.61 3.94 -10.88
N SER A 603 -25.84 3.24 -11.98
CA SER A 603 -27.14 2.78 -12.46
C SER A 603 -27.42 1.30 -12.17
N GLY A 604 -26.43 0.60 -11.62
CA GLY A 604 -26.52 -0.81 -11.25
C GLY A 604 -27.23 -1.05 -9.93
N VAL A 605 -27.02 -2.25 -9.35
CA VAL A 605 -27.72 -2.68 -8.12
C VAL A 605 -26.73 -2.93 -6.98
N ILE A 606 -26.95 -2.22 -5.87
CA ILE A 606 -26.36 -2.48 -4.55
C ILE A 606 -27.35 -3.32 -3.74
N GLN A 607 -26.89 -4.42 -3.15
CA GLN A 607 -27.75 -5.44 -2.52
C GLN A 607 -27.20 -6.01 -1.20
N ASP A 608 -27.83 -7.10 -0.71
CA ASP A 608 -27.60 -7.78 0.57
C ASP A 608 -28.01 -6.99 1.83
N SER A 609 -27.68 -7.52 3.01
CA SER A 609 -28.03 -6.93 4.32
C SER A 609 -27.19 -5.70 4.72
N GLY A 610 -26.18 -5.35 3.91
CA GLY A 610 -25.26 -4.25 4.17
C GLY A 610 -25.84 -2.84 4.03
N SER A 611 -25.00 -1.85 4.31
CA SER A 611 -25.35 -0.42 4.40
C SER A 611 -24.44 0.47 3.57
N LEU A 612 -24.87 1.71 3.31
CA LEU A 612 -24.13 2.67 2.49
C LEU A 612 -23.80 3.94 3.29
N THR A 613 -22.58 4.45 3.16
CA THR A 613 -22.17 5.76 3.72
C THR A 613 -21.60 6.64 2.61
N LYS A 614 -22.05 7.90 2.53
CA LYS A 614 -21.57 8.89 1.57
C LYS A 614 -20.73 9.97 2.26
N ILE A 615 -19.44 10.02 1.93
CA ILE A 615 -18.44 10.99 2.39
C ILE A 615 -17.88 11.81 1.21
N GLY A 616 -16.96 12.75 1.48
CA GLY A 616 -16.35 13.62 0.46
C GLY A 616 -17.31 14.64 -0.17
N THR A 617 -16.76 15.65 -0.85
CA THR A 617 -17.54 16.78 -1.42
C THR A 617 -18.32 16.41 -2.68
N GLY A 618 -17.91 15.35 -3.39
CA GLY A 618 -18.50 14.91 -4.65
C GLY A 618 -19.97 14.46 -4.58
N THR A 619 -20.57 14.27 -5.75
CA THR A 619 -21.95 13.82 -5.94
C THR A 619 -21.99 12.34 -6.34
N LEU A 620 -22.61 11.50 -5.52
CA LEU A 620 -22.97 10.14 -5.91
C LEU A 620 -24.41 10.12 -6.42
N THR A 621 -24.62 9.73 -7.67
CA THR A 621 -25.97 9.59 -8.26
C THR A 621 -26.34 8.12 -8.36
N LEU A 622 -27.36 7.69 -7.62
CA LEU A 622 -27.91 6.34 -7.67
C LEU A 622 -29.16 6.33 -8.57
N SER A 623 -29.04 5.68 -9.73
CA SER A 623 -30.09 5.62 -10.76
C SER A 623 -30.71 4.22 -10.92
N GLY A 624 -30.13 3.19 -10.30
CA GLY A 624 -30.68 1.84 -10.24
C GLY A 624 -31.64 1.61 -9.08
N SER A 625 -32.37 0.49 -9.11
CA SER A 625 -33.23 0.04 -8.01
C SER A 625 -32.40 -0.77 -7.01
N ASN A 626 -31.86 -0.10 -6.00
CA ASN A 626 -31.05 -0.69 -4.95
C ASN A 626 -31.89 -1.46 -3.92
N THR A 627 -31.45 -2.66 -3.56
CA THR A 627 -32.22 -3.62 -2.75
C THR A 627 -31.65 -3.84 -1.35
N TYR A 628 -30.52 -3.20 -1.01
CA TYR A 628 -29.85 -3.42 0.28
C TYR A 628 -30.73 -3.14 1.50
N ALA A 629 -30.49 -3.90 2.57
CA ALA A 629 -31.35 -3.95 3.76
C ALA A 629 -30.74 -3.36 5.04
N GLY A 630 -29.57 -2.73 4.95
CA GLY A 630 -29.05 -1.77 5.92
C GLY A 630 -29.46 -0.33 5.59
N GLY A 631 -29.12 0.62 6.46
CA GLY A 631 -29.42 2.04 6.29
C GLY A 631 -28.49 2.78 5.32
N THR A 632 -28.84 4.03 5.01
CA THR A 632 -27.99 4.97 4.25
C THR A 632 -27.60 6.15 5.13
N THR A 633 -26.31 6.47 5.22
CA THR A 633 -25.82 7.67 5.91
C THR A 633 -25.19 8.64 4.92
N ILE A 634 -25.54 9.92 5.00
CA ILE A 634 -24.84 11.00 4.26
C ILE A 634 -24.13 11.87 5.29
N SER A 635 -22.81 11.96 5.15
CA SER A 635 -21.93 12.76 6.01
C SER A 635 -21.24 13.91 5.26
N ALA A 636 -21.15 13.86 3.92
CA ALA A 636 -20.66 14.97 3.11
C ALA A 636 -21.10 14.90 1.63
N GLY A 637 -20.99 16.04 0.95
CA GLY A 637 -21.27 16.18 -0.49
C GLY A 637 -22.75 15.99 -0.83
N THR A 638 -23.05 15.32 -1.94
CA THR A 638 -24.44 15.05 -2.35
C THR A 638 -24.68 13.56 -2.65
N LEU A 639 -25.82 13.04 -2.19
CA LEU A 639 -26.42 11.80 -2.69
C LEU A 639 -27.68 12.15 -3.51
N ARG A 640 -27.73 11.74 -4.77
CA ARG A 640 -28.91 11.91 -5.65
C ARG A 640 -29.60 10.56 -5.86
N ALA A 641 -30.84 10.43 -5.40
CA ALA A 641 -31.72 9.33 -5.82
C ALA A 641 -32.41 9.71 -7.13
N ASN A 642 -32.10 9.01 -8.22
CA ASN A 642 -32.58 9.30 -9.58
C ASN A 642 -33.23 8.08 -10.28
N ASN A 643 -33.45 7.00 -9.54
CA ASN A 643 -34.13 5.78 -9.97
C ASN A 643 -35.56 6.04 -10.47
N THR A 644 -35.99 5.29 -11.47
CA THR A 644 -37.36 5.35 -12.02
C THR A 644 -38.31 4.32 -11.42
N THR A 645 -37.76 3.26 -10.81
CA THR A 645 -38.49 2.16 -10.16
C THR A 645 -37.78 1.75 -8.87
N GLY A 646 -38.48 1.01 -7.99
CA GLY A 646 -37.92 0.51 -6.73
C GLY A 646 -37.45 1.63 -5.79
N SER A 647 -36.37 1.39 -5.04
CA SER A 647 -35.75 2.38 -4.15
C SER A 647 -34.35 2.76 -4.62
N GLY A 648 -34.03 4.06 -4.64
CA GLY A 648 -32.68 4.53 -4.97
C GLY A 648 -31.66 4.25 -3.87
N THR A 649 -32.09 3.96 -2.64
CA THR A 649 -31.25 3.94 -1.43
C THR A 649 -31.54 2.74 -0.50
N GLY A 650 -31.88 1.59 -1.07
CA GLY A 650 -32.24 0.40 -0.29
C GLY A 650 -33.56 0.54 0.47
N SER A 651 -33.80 -0.37 1.42
CA SER A 651 -35.11 -0.54 2.09
C SER A 651 -35.22 0.09 3.48
N ARG A 652 -34.12 0.61 4.06
CA ARG A 652 -34.11 1.17 5.44
C ARG A 652 -33.82 2.68 5.46
N ALA A 653 -33.76 3.22 6.67
CA ALA A 653 -33.70 4.65 6.93
C ALA A 653 -32.49 5.35 6.28
N ILE A 654 -32.72 6.58 5.78
CA ILE A 654 -31.66 7.52 5.43
C ILE A 654 -31.43 8.48 6.61
N ARG A 655 -30.16 8.71 6.96
CA ARG A 655 -29.72 9.77 7.88
C ARG A 655 -28.85 10.76 7.11
N VAL A 656 -29.36 11.97 6.88
CA VAL A 656 -28.57 13.11 6.39
C VAL A 656 -27.96 13.79 7.61
N LEU A 657 -26.74 13.43 7.99
CA LEU A 657 -26.03 14.04 9.11
C LEU A 657 -25.38 15.35 8.66
N ALA A 658 -24.74 15.34 7.50
CA ALA A 658 -24.28 16.53 6.79
C ALA A 658 -24.17 16.25 5.29
N GLY A 659 -24.10 17.30 4.47
CA GLY A 659 -24.28 17.19 3.02
C GLY A 659 -25.75 17.14 2.62
N THR A 660 -26.00 16.72 1.38
CA THR A 660 -27.30 16.90 0.71
C THR A 660 -27.90 15.58 0.22
N LEU A 661 -29.17 15.34 0.55
CA LEU A 661 -30.03 14.38 -0.16
C LEU A 661 -30.83 15.12 -1.24
N GLY A 662 -30.85 14.60 -2.47
CA GLY A 662 -31.61 15.18 -3.57
C GLY A 662 -31.93 14.19 -4.69
N GLY A 663 -32.25 14.73 -5.87
CA GLY A 663 -32.66 13.96 -7.04
C GLY A 663 -34.18 13.97 -7.28
N LYS A 664 -34.63 13.08 -8.17
CA LYS A 664 -36.02 12.95 -8.65
C LYS A 664 -36.64 11.55 -8.48
N GLY A 665 -35.94 10.67 -7.75
CA GLY A 665 -36.25 9.25 -7.68
C GLY A 665 -37.26 8.89 -6.59
N ILE A 666 -37.28 7.61 -6.26
CA ILE A 666 -38.16 7.00 -5.26
C ILE A 666 -37.28 6.44 -4.14
N ILE A 667 -37.60 6.78 -2.90
CA ILE A 667 -36.95 6.32 -1.68
C ILE A 667 -38.01 5.58 -0.86
N SER A 668 -37.80 4.28 -0.59
CA SER A 668 -38.77 3.49 0.18
C SER A 668 -38.61 3.64 1.70
N GLY A 669 -37.38 3.85 2.20
CA GLY A 669 -37.10 4.00 3.63
C GLY A 669 -37.42 5.39 4.20
N PRO A 670 -37.61 5.54 5.53
CA PRO A 670 -37.84 6.83 6.17
C PRO A 670 -36.60 7.72 6.11
N VAL A 671 -36.78 9.03 6.11
CA VAL A 671 -35.69 10.01 5.94
C VAL A 671 -35.60 10.93 7.15
N THR A 672 -34.44 10.99 7.79
CA THR A 672 -34.11 11.98 8.81
C THR A 672 -33.07 12.97 8.27
N VAL A 673 -33.36 14.26 8.36
CA VAL A 673 -32.48 15.36 7.95
C VAL A 673 -32.02 16.11 9.20
N GLY A 674 -30.74 15.95 9.55
CA GLY A 674 -30.11 16.57 10.72
C GLY A 674 -29.82 15.62 11.90
N THR A 675 -29.50 16.21 13.04
CA THR A 675 -28.72 15.67 14.16
C THR A 675 -27.32 15.19 13.75
N GLY A 676 -26.68 15.95 12.85
CA GLY A 676 -25.22 16.01 12.73
C GLY A 676 -24.61 17.03 13.70
N SER A 677 -25.42 17.67 14.56
CA SER A 677 -25.05 18.64 15.60
C SER A 677 -24.47 19.98 15.11
N GLY A 678 -24.61 20.26 13.81
CA GLY A 678 -24.19 21.50 13.18
C GLY A 678 -25.01 21.77 11.92
N ALA A 679 -25.08 23.03 11.50
CA ALA A 679 -25.75 23.39 10.25
C ALA A 679 -24.99 22.78 9.05
N GLY A 680 -25.66 21.93 8.28
CA GLY A 680 -25.02 21.23 7.15
C GLY A 680 -25.81 20.08 6.54
N ALA A 681 -26.91 19.63 7.15
CA ALA A 681 -27.81 18.63 6.59
C ALA A 681 -28.91 19.26 5.74
N PHE A 682 -28.96 18.91 4.45
CA PHE A 682 -29.91 19.45 3.48
C PHE A 682 -30.76 18.37 2.81
N LEU A 683 -32.07 18.62 2.70
CA LEU A 683 -32.90 18.03 1.66
C LEU A 683 -33.05 19.06 0.53
N ALA A 684 -32.72 18.68 -0.70
CA ALA A 684 -32.79 19.57 -1.86
C ALA A 684 -33.02 18.76 -3.14
N PRO A 685 -34.28 18.54 -3.58
CA PRO A 685 -34.59 17.73 -4.77
C PRO A 685 -33.78 18.15 -6.00
N SER A 686 -33.71 19.45 -6.29
CA SER A 686 -32.92 20.00 -7.40
C SER A 686 -31.49 20.41 -7.03
N ALA A 687 -30.83 19.76 -6.05
CA ALA A 687 -29.43 20.01 -5.71
C ALA A 687 -28.53 20.01 -6.96
N ALA A 688 -27.81 21.11 -7.22
CA ALA A 688 -27.01 21.37 -8.43
C ALA A 688 -27.75 21.33 -9.80
N GLU A 689 -29.08 21.14 -9.84
CA GLU A 689 -29.87 21.21 -11.07
C GLU A 689 -30.43 22.62 -11.35
N ARG A 690 -30.50 23.01 -12.62
CA ARG A 690 -31.19 24.25 -13.05
C ARG A 690 -32.71 24.10 -13.15
N ARG A 691 -33.22 22.87 -13.21
CA ARG A 691 -34.64 22.56 -13.26
C ARG A 691 -35.10 22.11 -11.87
N PRO A 692 -36.25 22.59 -11.36
CA PRO A 692 -36.85 22.03 -10.16
C PRO A 692 -37.29 20.57 -10.36
N LEU A 693 -37.29 19.77 -9.29
CA LEU A 693 -37.52 18.32 -9.32
C LEU A 693 -38.50 17.85 -8.22
N ARG A 694 -39.19 16.74 -8.49
CA ARG A 694 -40.04 16.02 -7.53
C ARG A 694 -39.28 14.81 -6.98
N LEU A 695 -39.00 14.78 -5.67
CA LEU A 695 -38.44 13.62 -4.97
C LEU A 695 -39.56 12.87 -4.22
N THR A 696 -39.60 11.55 -4.31
CA THR A 696 -40.65 10.73 -3.66
C THR A 696 -40.08 9.91 -2.52
N ILE A 697 -40.58 10.11 -1.31
CA ILE A 697 -40.28 9.32 -0.11
C ILE A 697 -41.57 8.59 0.28
N GLN A 698 -41.55 7.25 0.29
CA GLN A 698 -42.75 6.42 0.54
C GLN A 698 -43.02 6.20 2.04
N SER A 699 -42.14 6.73 2.89
CA SER A 699 -42.10 6.59 4.34
C SER A 699 -42.07 7.98 5.03
N PRO A 700 -42.09 8.04 6.37
CA PRO A 700 -41.98 9.30 7.10
C PRO A 700 -40.71 10.11 6.80
N LEU A 701 -40.89 11.43 6.74
CA LEU A 701 -39.83 12.44 6.67
C LEU A 701 -39.74 13.18 8.00
N SER A 702 -38.52 13.41 8.50
CA SER A 702 -38.28 14.17 9.72
C SER A 702 -37.13 15.16 9.54
N PHE A 703 -37.42 16.45 9.72
CA PHE A 703 -36.41 17.49 9.86
C PHE A 703 -36.10 17.71 11.34
N LYS A 704 -34.82 17.63 11.69
CA LYS A 704 -34.28 17.95 13.01
C LYS A 704 -33.96 19.44 13.12
N SER A 705 -33.71 19.91 14.35
CA SER A 705 -33.46 21.33 14.67
C SER A 705 -32.27 21.99 13.96
N ASP A 706 -31.34 21.21 13.39
CA ASP A 706 -30.20 21.63 12.56
C ASP A 706 -30.39 21.33 11.05
N GLY A 707 -31.48 20.65 10.68
CA GLY A 707 -31.81 20.26 9.32
C GLY A 707 -32.43 21.40 8.49
N THR A 708 -32.12 21.43 7.19
CA THR A 708 -32.63 22.44 6.25
C THR A 708 -33.34 21.80 5.06
N TYR A 709 -34.51 22.32 4.69
CA TYR A 709 -35.14 22.05 3.39
C TYR A 709 -34.81 23.18 2.42
N THR A 710 -33.98 22.92 1.40
CA THR A 710 -33.73 23.86 0.31
C THR A 710 -34.73 23.60 -0.83
N TYR A 711 -35.48 24.64 -1.18
CA TYR A 711 -36.61 24.58 -2.11
C TYR A 711 -36.41 25.53 -3.28
N LYS A 712 -36.40 25.03 -4.51
CA LYS A 712 -36.25 25.84 -5.72
C LYS A 712 -37.59 26.17 -6.38
N LEU A 713 -37.82 27.43 -6.71
CA LEU A 713 -38.95 27.89 -7.52
C LEU A 713 -38.47 28.61 -8.77
N ASN A 714 -38.82 28.09 -9.96
CA ASN A 714 -38.56 28.77 -11.24
C ASN A 714 -39.80 29.59 -11.64
N THR A 715 -39.76 30.90 -11.38
CA THR A 715 -40.90 31.80 -11.61
C THR A 715 -41.21 31.99 -13.10
N GLN A 716 -40.19 31.92 -13.97
CA GLN A 716 -40.36 31.97 -15.42
C GLN A 716 -41.19 30.81 -15.96
N ARG A 717 -41.05 29.61 -15.35
CA ARG A 717 -41.73 28.39 -15.77
C ARG A 717 -42.96 28.02 -14.93
N SER A 718 -43.25 28.76 -13.85
CA SER A 718 -44.25 28.37 -12.85
C SER A 718 -44.06 26.92 -12.36
N ALA A 719 -42.80 26.50 -12.18
CA ALA A 719 -42.42 25.15 -11.77
C ALA A 719 -41.56 25.21 -10.49
N ALA A 720 -41.76 24.27 -9.58
CA ALA A 720 -41.09 24.23 -8.27
C ALA A 720 -40.57 22.84 -7.93
N ASP A 721 -39.68 22.78 -6.93
CA ASP A 721 -39.33 21.52 -6.27
C ASP A 721 -40.56 20.98 -5.55
N GLN A 722 -40.62 19.66 -5.37
CA GLN A 722 -41.60 19.04 -4.50
C GLN A 722 -40.97 17.84 -3.80
N VAL A 723 -41.28 17.67 -2.52
CA VAL A 723 -41.05 16.40 -1.81
C VAL A 723 -42.41 15.75 -1.61
N VAL A 724 -42.51 14.45 -1.86
CA VAL A 724 -43.64 13.62 -1.38
C VAL A 724 -43.14 12.82 -0.19
N ALA A 725 -43.90 12.77 0.90
CA ALA A 725 -43.55 12.01 2.11
C ALA A 725 -44.80 11.40 2.75
N SER A 726 -44.66 10.23 3.36
CA SER A 726 -45.76 9.56 4.07
C SER A 726 -45.68 9.86 5.57
N GLY A 727 -46.13 11.07 5.95
CA GLY A 727 -45.98 11.63 7.29
C GLY A 727 -44.75 12.54 7.38
N VAL A 728 -44.91 13.71 8.03
CA VAL A 728 -43.88 14.75 8.10
C VAL A 728 -43.79 15.33 9.52
N THR A 729 -42.58 15.38 10.06
CA THR A 729 -42.24 16.06 11.32
C THR A 729 -41.17 17.12 11.07
N ILE A 730 -41.35 18.31 11.65
CA ILE A 730 -40.44 19.45 11.56
C ILE A 730 -40.15 19.93 12.99
N GLU A 731 -38.97 19.61 13.51
CA GLU A 731 -38.58 19.98 14.87
C GLU A 731 -38.17 21.46 14.97
N THR A 732 -38.48 22.08 16.11
CA THR A 732 -38.17 23.48 16.40
C THR A 732 -36.69 23.79 16.17
N GLY A 733 -36.42 24.69 15.22
CA GLY A 733 -35.07 25.05 14.77
C GLY A 733 -34.81 24.73 13.30
N ALA A 734 -35.48 23.71 12.75
CA ALA A 734 -35.38 23.31 11.35
C ALA A 734 -35.66 24.50 10.41
N ARG A 735 -34.92 24.60 9.29
CA ARG A 735 -34.96 25.77 8.39
C ARG A 735 -35.52 25.47 7.01
N PHE A 736 -36.16 26.48 6.43
CA PHE A 736 -36.58 26.50 5.02
C PHE A 736 -35.74 27.51 4.24
N ASP A 737 -35.10 27.05 3.16
CA ASP A 737 -34.20 27.84 2.32
C ASP A 737 -34.78 27.99 0.90
N PHE A 738 -35.48 29.10 0.68
CA PHE A 738 -36.20 29.38 -0.56
C PHE A 738 -35.29 29.97 -1.65
N ARG A 739 -35.22 29.32 -2.82
CA ARG A 739 -34.33 29.67 -3.93
C ARG A 739 -35.12 29.96 -5.20
N ALA A 740 -35.43 31.25 -5.43
CA ALA A 740 -36.03 31.70 -6.68
C ALA A 740 -35.06 31.60 -7.87
N ILE A 741 -35.57 31.21 -9.04
CA ILE A 741 -34.92 31.37 -10.35
C ILE A 741 -35.81 32.24 -11.23
N GLY A 742 -35.29 33.42 -11.57
CA GLY A 742 -36.00 34.45 -12.34
C GLY A 742 -36.98 35.27 -11.50
N ASP A 743 -37.37 36.42 -12.05
CA ASP A 743 -38.20 37.44 -11.39
C ASP A 743 -39.50 37.73 -12.16
N ARG A 744 -40.18 36.67 -12.64
CA ARG A 744 -41.51 36.81 -13.25
C ARG A 744 -42.54 37.01 -12.15
N ARG A 745 -43.42 38.02 -12.26
CA ARG A 745 -44.60 38.10 -11.39
C ARG A 745 -45.56 36.98 -11.76
N LEU A 746 -45.95 36.20 -10.76
CA LEU A 746 -46.85 35.05 -10.85
C LEU A 746 -48.29 35.51 -10.66
N SER A 747 -49.26 34.64 -10.98
CA SER A 747 -50.67 34.92 -10.75
C SER A 747 -50.99 34.84 -9.26
N VAL A 748 -51.65 35.85 -8.70
CA VAL A 748 -52.19 35.80 -7.33
C VAL A 748 -53.15 34.61 -7.21
N GLY A 749 -53.05 33.87 -6.11
CA GLY A 749 -53.76 32.60 -5.91
C GLY A 749 -53.08 31.38 -6.55
N GLN A 750 -51.95 31.51 -7.25
CA GLN A 750 -51.19 30.35 -7.71
C GLN A 750 -50.55 29.63 -6.50
N VAL A 751 -50.87 28.35 -6.31
CA VAL A 751 -50.34 27.50 -5.23
C VAL A 751 -49.17 26.66 -5.72
N PHE A 752 -48.16 26.47 -4.87
CA PHE A 752 -47.09 25.49 -5.04
C PHE A 752 -46.99 24.60 -3.79
N THR A 753 -47.27 23.30 -3.93
CA THR A 753 -47.01 22.32 -2.87
C THR A 753 -45.51 22.03 -2.77
N ALA A 754 -44.89 22.43 -1.65
CA ALA A 754 -43.49 22.18 -1.37
C ALA A 754 -43.27 20.78 -0.77
N ILE A 755 -44.08 20.40 0.23
CA ILE A 755 -44.14 19.01 0.72
C ILE A 755 -45.57 18.52 0.57
N SER A 756 -45.74 17.42 -0.16
CA SER A 756 -47.00 16.69 -0.24
C SER A 756 -47.00 15.54 0.77
N ASN A 757 -47.99 15.50 1.67
CA ASN A 757 -47.99 14.64 2.85
C ASN A 757 -49.04 13.53 2.74
N THR A 758 -48.66 12.36 2.21
CA THR A 758 -49.59 11.26 1.90
C THR A 758 -50.04 10.43 3.13
N SER A 759 -49.77 10.90 4.35
CA SER A 759 -50.33 10.32 5.58
C SER A 759 -51.69 10.95 5.90
N ALA A 760 -52.56 10.23 6.60
CA ALA A 760 -53.78 10.83 7.17
C ALA A 760 -53.50 11.80 8.34
N THR A 761 -52.25 11.91 8.80
CA THR A 761 -51.83 12.82 9.87
C THR A 761 -51.38 14.18 9.32
N PRO A 762 -51.76 15.31 9.95
CA PRO A 762 -51.18 16.63 9.69
C PRO A 762 -49.64 16.64 9.79
N ILE A 763 -49.02 17.67 9.20
CA ILE A 763 -47.59 17.96 9.42
C ILE A 763 -47.42 18.37 10.89
N SER A 764 -46.46 17.74 11.57
CA SER A 764 -46.13 18.08 12.96
C SER A 764 -45.02 19.15 12.98
N GLY A 765 -45.33 20.35 13.46
CA GLY A 765 -44.39 21.46 13.57
C GLY A 765 -44.24 22.32 12.31
N THR A 766 -43.37 23.34 12.37
CA THR A 766 -43.13 24.32 11.29
C THR A 766 -41.65 24.72 11.24
N PHE A 767 -41.17 25.21 10.09
CA PHE A 767 -39.80 25.70 9.97
C PHE A 767 -39.63 27.03 10.74
N VAL A 768 -38.51 27.17 11.47
CA VAL A 768 -38.29 28.26 12.43
C VAL A 768 -38.30 29.67 11.81
N ASN A 769 -38.00 29.76 10.51
CA ASN A 769 -38.01 31.00 9.73
C ASN A 769 -39.25 31.16 8.84
N LEU A 770 -40.28 30.33 9.01
CA LEU A 770 -41.44 30.27 8.15
C LEU A 770 -42.68 29.73 8.89
N ALA A 771 -43.26 30.56 9.77
CA ALA A 771 -44.45 30.20 10.56
C ALA A 771 -45.70 30.01 9.68
N ASP A 772 -46.65 29.20 10.15
CA ASP A 772 -47.94 28.98 9.47
C ASP A 772 -48.74 30.29 9.31
N GLY A 773 -49.46 30.43 8.20
CA GLY A 773 -50.23 31.62 7.85
C GLY A 773 -49.42 32.89 7.50
N SER A 774 -48.10 32.89 7.75
CA SER A 774 -47.22 34.05 7.50
C SER A 774 -47.04 34.36 6.01
N THR A 775 -46.51 35.55 5.70
CA THR A 775 -46.17 35.96 4.33
C THR A 775 -44.70 36.41 4.23
N PHE A 776 -44.07 36.14 3.08
CA PHE A 776 -42.74 36.65 2.74
C PHE A 776 -42.64 37.03 1.26
N SER A 777 -41.71 37.93 0.93
CA SER A 777 -41.45 38.37 -0.45
C SER A 777 -40.19 37.71 -1.01
N ALA A 778 -40.23 37.30 -2.29
CA ALA A 778 -39.03 36.91 -3.03
C ALA A 778 -39.16 37.34 -4.51
N GLY A 779 -38.36 38.35 -4.89
CA GLY A 779 -38.56 39.08 -6.16
C GLY A 779 -39.88 39.84 -6.15
N ARG A 780 -40.53 39.95 -7.31
CA ARG A 780 -41.86 40.58 -7.50
C ARG A 780 -43.05 39.79 -6.95
N ASN A 781 -42.81 38.81 -6.08
CA ASN A 781 -43.83 37.86 -5.63
C ASN A 781 -43.86 37.79 -4.10
N ASN A 782 -45.07 37.91 -3.54
CA ASN A 782 -45.35 37.59 -2.15
C ASN A 782 -45.90 36.16 -2.08
N TYR A 783 -45.53 35.41 -1.04
CA TYR A 783 -45.98 34.04 -0.82
C TYR A 783 -46.56 33.93 0.59
N GLN A 784 -47.80 33.45 0.69
CA GLN A 784 -48.43 33.04 1.93
C GLN A 784 -48.14 31.57 2.21
N VAL A 785 -47.86 31.27 3.47
CA VAL A 785 -47.48 29.97 4.00
C VAL A 785 -48.72 29.24 4.52
N SER A 786 -48.86 27.95 4.21
CA SER A 786 -49.81 27.07 4.89
C SER A 786 -49.25 25.64 5.03
N TYR A 787 -49.27 25.10 6.25
CA TYR A 787 -48.95 23.69 6.55
C TYR A 787 -50.20 22.78 6.60
N THR A 788 -51.36 23.34 6.23
CA THR A 788 -52.67 22.67 6.13
C THR A 788 -53.28 22.86 4.73
N GLY A 789 -52.43 23.06 3.73
CA GLY A 789 -52.83 23.25 2.34
C GLY A 789 -53.16 21.94 1.63
N GLY A 790 -53.35 22.02 0.31
CA GLY A 790 -53.63 20.84 -0.53
C GLY A 790 -54.97 20.21 -0.18
N ASP A 791 -54.93 18.96 0.26
CA ASP A 791 -56.04 18.16 0.79
C ASP A 791 -56.26 18.31 2.31
N GLY A 792 -55.47 19.17 2.98
CA GLY A 792 -55.66 19.59 4.38
C GLY A 792 -54.40 19.45 5.25
N ASN A 793 -53.32 18.88 4.71
CA ASN A 793 -52.08 18.59 5.42
C ASN A 793 -50.81 18.74 4.57
N ASP A 794 -50.87 19.39 3.39
CA ASP A 794 -49.69 19.73 2.59
C ASP A 794 -49.01 21.01 3.12
N PHE A 795 -47.68 21.09 2.99
CA PHE A 795 -46.96 22.35 3.11
C PHE A 795 -46.93 23.04 1.73
N THR A 796 -47.60 24.19 1.66
CA THR A 796 -47.87 24.94 0.43
C THR A 796 -47.43 26.41 0.54
N LEU A 797 -47.09 26.98 -0.62
CA LEU A 797 -46.82 28.40 -0.81
C LEU A 797 -47.79 28.97 -1.86
N THR A 798 -48.64 29.90 -1.44
CA THR A 798 -49.65 30.53 -2.30
C THR A 798 -49.25 31.96 -2.64
N VAL A 799 -49.24 32.32 -3.92
CA VAL A 799 -48.88 33.68 -4.36
C VAL A 799 -49.92 34.68 -3.84
N ALA A 800 -49.48 35.58 -2.96
CA ALA A 800 -50.27 36.64 -2.36
C ALA A 800 -50.21 37.93 -3.23
N PRO A 801 -51.10 38.92 -3.00
CA PRO A 801 -51.14 40.19 -3.73
C PRO A 801 -49.80 40.94 -3.80
#